data_AF-A0A938YRH0-F1
#
_entry.id   AF-A0A938YRH0-F1
#
_cell.length_a   1.000
_cell.length_b   1.000
_cell.length_c   1.000
_cell.angle_alpha   90.00
_cell.angle_beta   90.00
_cell.angle_gamma   90.00
#
_symmetry.space_group_name_H-M   'P 1'
#
loop_
_entity.id
_entity.type
_entity.pdbx_description
1 polymer ?
#
loop_
_entity_poly.entity_id
_entity_poly.type
_entity_poly.pdbx_seq_one_letter_code
_entity_poly.pdbx_strand_id
1 'polypeptide(L)'
;MRNNRIAIATTVFLILTMAFSIVLLPVANAHTPKWEIPTYAYVQPTPNPVGVGQQVHVYMWLDKVIAGADPTNNIRFHDYELTITAPDGTTETQTWDIIWDSTSSQGYSFTPTQTGTYTLEFSFPGQIYTWDQPLSFMGMLMPNQNTNDTYLSSSASAELVVQDEPIFTIPNNPLPTEYWTRPIYGTNWNWYEISSNWLGQSSPGYSDLVIEDAVGPLTGHIMWTKPNEMGGVVGGEHFIIAGDTYGEGSAYATRFNNPIIINGFLYYTEPISLAGVPGGFTSGNIYGPTDCVDLRTGELIWSRTDVPALSFGYLYDVQDPNQHGVYPPILIQSVGGSFFGPPVPTSWNAYNAYTGDFLFTITDIPSGTAVDGPQGERLIISLVNYGTPSSPNYYLQQWNSSKLWQGQYSGPSTTPQVVPPYTNGTNPILYDWNVSMPSLNTMASPLAIRAAFYGDMMLCLSGYLPSAPSTVFGSSHTDPYMYFAVNLDETEGSIGNVLWKKTINPPSGNLTVTFTGADPTTGVFVEYNAETMQWVGYSLEDGEKIWGPTGDQTPLDFYYMGWSGMSGKLAYGNLYSCNGMGGIIYAYDLKTGNLLWTYGNGGEGNSTNSGFEVPGPYPTTIYAIGSGVIYTITGEHTFETPIFKGALSRGINATDGTEIWTLSSAVASSSLTAIADGYATWCNGYDNQIYVVGRGPSVTTVSAPDIAAAFGTPVVIKGTVMDISSGTTQNEQAARFPHGVPAMSDASMKDWMGYVYQQQPLPADVLGVSVTLSVLDSNNNYYDVGTVTTDANGFFSYEWTPEIPGKFTVFATFEGSNGYWPSQAETAFTVMQAPEVTAEPTPMPASAADLYFLPMSIATMVAIIAIGIVLILMLRKS
;
A
#
# COMPACT_ATOMS: atom_id res chain seq x y z
N MET A 1 35.21 -82.69 19.49
CA MET A 1 34.31 -82.49 18.33
C MET A 1 32.86 -82.94 18.53
N ARG A 2 32.49 -83.67 19.60
CA ARG A 2 31.11 -84.19 19.78
C ARG A 2 30.14 -83.21 20.46
N ASN A 3 30.62 -82.33 21.34
CA ASN A 3 29.76 -81.36 22.06
C ASN A 3 29.35 -80.13 21.22
N ASN A 4 30.16 -79.68 20.27
CA ASN A 4 29.82 -78.52 19.42
C ASN A 4 28.71 -78.83 18.40
N ARG A 5 28.54 -80.11 18.01
CA ARG A 5 27.47 -80.51 17.07
C ARG A 5 26.09 -80.49 17.72
N ILE A 6 26.00 -80.78 19.02
CA ILE A 6 24.74 -80.74 19.78
C ILE A 6 24.35 -79.29 20.06
N ALA A 7 25.30 -78.43 20.43
CA ALA A 7 25.03 -76.99 20.61
C ALA A 7 24.56 -76.33 19.30
N ILE A 8 25.24 -76.58 18.18
CA ILE A 8 24.86 -76.03 16.86
C ILE A 8 23.51 -76.59 16.41
N ALA A 9 23.25 -77.89 16.59
CA ALA A 9 21.95 -78.47 16.27
C ALA A 9 20.82 -77.90 17.14
N THR A 10 21.07 -77.66 18.43
CA THR A 10 20.07 -77.09 19.35
C THR A 10 19.82 -75.62 19.06
N THR A 11 20.84 -74.85 18.71
CA THR A 11 20.72 -73.44 18.28
C THR A 11 20.06 -73.30 16.91
N VAL A 12 20.39 -74.16 15.94
CA VAL A 12 19.72 -74.17 14.63
C VAL A 12 18.27 -74.62 14.78
N PHE A 13 17.98 -75.60 15.64
CA PHE A 13 16.60 -76.01 15.94
C PHE A 13 15.83 -74.93 16.69
N LEU A 14 16.45 -74.21 17.65
CA LEU A 14 15.82 -73.07 18.32
C LEU A 14 15.55 -71.90 17.37
N ILE A 15 16.50 -71.56 16.49
CA ILE A 15 16.34 -70.53 15.45
C ILE A 15 15.27 -70.96 14.43
N LEU A 16 15.23 -72.23 14.03
CA LEU A 16 14.16 -72.75 13.17
C LEU A 16 12.81 -72.78 13.87
N THR A 17 12.72 -73.09 15.17
CA THR A 17 11.46 -73.05 15.91
C THR A 17 10.99 -71.62 16.18
N MET A 18 11.90 -70.67 16.42
CA MET A 18 11.58 -69.24 16.53
C MET A 18 11.20 -68.64 15.17
N ALA A 19 11.86 -69.06 14.08
CA ALA A 19 11.50 -68.66 12.72
C ALA A 19 10.17 -69.30 12.25
N PHE A 20 9.88 -70.55 12.59
CA PHE A 20 8.58 -71.19 12.30
C PHE A 20 7.43 -70.58 13.11
N SER A 21 7.70 -70.03 14.29
CA SER A 21 6.70 -69.30 15.09
C SER A 21 6.31 -67.95 14.46
N ILE A 22 7.20 -67.37 13.66
CA ILE A 22 6.97 -66.07 12.98
C ILE A 22 6.38 -66.25 11.56
N VAL A 23 6.59 -67.40 10.92
CA VAL A 23 6.11 -67.68 9.55
C VAL A 23 4.70 -68.32 9.51
N LEU A 24 4.11 -68.67 10.67
CA LEU A 24 2.76 -69.25 10.77
C LEU A 24 1.71 -68.34 11.44
N LEU A 25 2.02 -67.05 11.64
CA LEU A 25 0.95 -66.09 11.85
C LEU A 25 0.32 -65.80 10.48
N PRO A 26 -0.98 -66.05 10.26
CA PRO A 26 -1.62 -65.54 9.06
C PRO A 26 -1.39 -64.03 9.04
N VAL A 27 -0.84 -63.51 7.94
CA VAL A 27 -0.97 -62.10 7.61
C VAL A 27 -2.47 -61.90 7.41
N ALA A 28 -3.17 -61.53 8.48
CA ALA A 28 -4.58 -61.19 8.44
C ALA A 28 -4.69 -59.84 7.72
N ASN A 29 -4.70 -59.90 6.39
CA ASN A 29 -5.12 -58.78 5.56
C ASN A 29 -6.64 -58.69 5.67
N ALA A 30 -7.11 -57.55 6.19
CA ALA A 30 -8.51 -57.26 6.53
C ALA A 30 -9.13 -58.15 7.62
N HIS A 31 -9.97 -57.54 8.46
CA HIS A 31 -10.75 -58.27 9.45
C HIS A 31 -11.63 -59.32 8.74
N THR A 32 -11.62 -60.57 9.22
CA THR A 32 -12.55 -61.61 8.75
C THR A 32 -13.44 -62.03 9.93
N PRO A 33 -14.77 -61.81 9.86
CA PRO A 33 -15.51 -61.23 8.73
C PRO A 33 -15.26 -59.72 8.57
N LYS A 34 -15.53 -59.21 7.35
CA LYS A 34 -15.51 -57.77 7.02
C LYS A 34 -16.36 -56.99 8.01
N TRP A 35 -15.93 -55.80 8.38
CA TRP A 35 -16.73 -54.97 9.27
C TRP A 35 -17.72 -54.11 8.47
N GLU A 36 -18.96 -54.15 8.93
CA GLU A 36 -19.95 -53.13 8.61
C GLU A 36 -19.84 -52.06 9.70
N ILE A 37 -19.28 -50.91 9.34
CA ILE A 37 -19.01 -49.81 10.26
C ILE A 37 -20.22 -48.88 10.20
N PRO A 38 -21.06 -48.82 11.25
CA PRO A 38 -22.13 -47.83 11.30
C PRO A 38 -21.52 -46.42 11.34
N THR A 39 -22.08 -45.53 10.53
CA THR A 39 -21.77 -44.09 10.56
C THR A 39 -22.98 -43.33 11.10
N TYR A 40 -22.70 -42.18 11.68
CA TYR A 40 -23.70 -41.22 12.13
C TYR A 40 -23.39 -39.89 11.47
N ALA A 41 -24.33 -39.41 10.66
CA ALA A 41 -24.26 -38.12 10.01
C ALA A 41 -24.68 -37.00 10.96
N TYR A 42 -24.11 -35.82 10.76
CA TYR A 42 -24.46 -34.58 11.43
C TYR A 42 -24.57 -33.47 10.40
N VAL A 43 -25.55 -32.58 10.59
CA VAL A 43 -25.70 -31.34 9.84
C VAL A 43 -26.03 -30.23 10.81
N GLN A 44 -25.32 -29.12 10.72
CA GLN A 44 -25.50 -27.96 11.58
C GLN A 44 -25.48 -26.68 10.75
N PRO A 45 -26.64 -26.05 10.50
CA PRO A 45 -26.69 -24.68 10.03
C PRO A 45 -26.37 -23.73 11.21
N THR A 46 -25.50 -22.76 10.97
CA THR A 46 -25.13 -21.72 11.94
C THR A 46 -24.79 -20.42 11.20
N PRO A 47 -25.21 -19.25 11.70
CA PRO A 47 -26.03 -19.02 12.90
C PRO A 47 -27.49 -19.46 12.71
N ASN A 48 -28.16 -19.83 13.81
CA ASN A 48 -29.56 -20.23 13.83
C ASN A 48 -30.22 -19.76 15.14
N PRO A 49 -31.17 -18.80 15.13
CA PRO A 49 -31.78 -18.18 13.95
C PRO A 49 -30.84 -17.24 13.16
N VAL A 50 -31.25 -16.88 11.94
CA VAL A 50 -30.54 -15.94 11.05
C VAL A 50 -31.54 -14.97 10.40
N GLY A 51 -31.11 -13.77 10.02
CA GLY A 51 -31.94 -12.86 9.23
C GLY A 51 -31.97 -13.21 7.74
N VAL A 52 -33.08 -12.89 7.06
CA VAL A 52 -33.15 -12.96 5.59
C VAL A 52 -32.07 -12.07 4.96
N GLY A 53 -31.36 -12.59 3.96
CA GLY A 53 -30.23 -11.90 3.32
C GLY A 53 -28.89 -11.99 4.06
N GLN A 54 -28.80 -12.66 5.22
CA GLN A 54 -27.53 -12.96 5.89
C GLN A 54 -27.03 -14.36 5.54
N GLN A 55 -25.71 -14.51 5.37
CA GLN A 55 -25.09 -15.80 5.02
C GLN A 55 -25.17 -16.78 6.19
N VAL A 56 -25.49 -18.04 5.89
CA VAL A 56 -25.47 -19.17 6.81
C VAL A 56 -24.39 -20.15 6.40
N HIS A 57 -23.64 -20.66 7.36
CA HIS A 57 -22.71 -21.77 7.18
C HIS A 57 -23.37 -23.08 7.62
N VAL A 58 -23.32 -24.08 6.76
CA VAL A 58 -23.80 -25.44 7.02
C VAL A 58 -22.57 -26.34 7.13
N TYR A 59 -22.37 -26.90 8.31
CA TYR A 59 -21.34 -27.89 8.55
C TYR A 59 -21.95 -29.29 8.52
N MET A 60 -21.36 -30.18 7.73
CA MET A 60 -21.75 -31.59 7.64
C MET A 60 -20.55 -32.46 7.95
N TRP A 61 -20.72 -33.50 8.76
CA TRP A 61 -19.65 -34.44 9.06
C TRP A 61 -20.22 -35.78 9.48
N LEU A 62 -19.35 -36.80 9.50
CA LEU A 62 -19.64 -38.10 10.08
C LEU A 62 -18.93 -38.24 11.43
N ASP A 63 -19.45 -39.10 12.31
CA ASP A 63 -18.73 -39.51 13.54
C ASP A 63 -17.43 -40.27 13.26
N LYS A 64 -17.23 -40.71 12.02
CA LYS A 64 -16.05 -41.43 11.55
C LYS A 64 -15.22 -40.55 10.64
N VAL A 65 -13.92 -40.53 10.90
CA VAL A 65 -12.91 -40.11 9.94
C VAL A 65 -12.48 -41.32 9.15
N ILE A 66 -12.36 -41.18 7.83
CA ILE A 66 -11.91 -42.29 6.98
C ILE A 66 -10.47 -42.70 7.37
N ALA A 67 -10.27 -44.01 7.58
CA ALA A 67 -9.00 -44.53 8.05
C ALA A 67 -7.84 -44.18 7.11
N GLY A 68 -6.81 -43.49 7.61
CA GLY A 68 -5.63 -43.16 6.83
C GLY A 68 -5.74 -41.90 5.98
N ALA A 69 -6.81 -41.10 6.10
CA ALA A 69 -6.82 -39.76 5.50
C ALA A 69 -5.66 -38.91 6.03
N ASP A 70 -4.93 -38.29 5.11
CA ASP A 70 -3.84 -37.36 5.37
C ASP A 70 -3.90 -36.23 4.33
N PRO A 71 -3.48 -34.99 4.68
CA PRO A 71 -3.42 -33.89 3.72
C PRO A 71 -2.64 -34.22 2.43
N THR A 72 -1.69 -35.16 2.49
CA THR A 72 -0.80 -35.53 1.37
C THR A 72 -1.29 -36.72 0.51
N ASN A 73 -2.47 -37.28 0.80
CA ASN A 73 -3.02 -38.41 0.06
C ASN A 73 -4.47 -38.18 -0.41
N ASN A 74 -4.99 -39.10 -1.22
CA ASN A 74 -6.34 -39.03 -1.81
C ASN A 74 -7.35 -39.98 -1.13
N ILE A 75 -7.11 -40.40 0.12
CA ILE A 75 -8.04 -41.27 0.86
C ILE A 75 -9.14 -40.38 1.45
N ARG A 76 -10.34 -40.36 0.85
CA ARG A 76 -11.45 -39.46 1.22
C ARG A 76 -12.81 -40.17 1.21
N PHE A 77 -13.80 -39.59 1.89
CA PHE A 77 -15.19 -39.96 1.63
C PHE A 77 -15.67 -39.30 0.34
N HIS A 78 -16.68 -39.91 -0.27
CA HIS A 78 -17.27 -39.52 -1.53
C HIS A 78 -18.78 -39.34 -1.40
N ASP A 79 -19.34 -38.60 -2.35
CA ASP A 79 -20.79 -38.51 -2.62
C ASP A 79 -21.62 -37.98 -1.44
N TYR A 80 -21.17 -36.92 -0.76
CA TYR A 80 -22.04 -36.22 0.20
C TYR A 80 -23.12 -35.45 -0.53
N GLU A 81 -24.35 -35.49 -0.02
CA GLU A 81 -25.49 -34.76 -0.57
C GLU A 81 -26.17 -33.92 0.51
N LEU A 82 -26.39 -32.64 0.24
CA LEU A 82 -27.18 -31.73 1.07
C LEU A 82 -28.39 -31.26 0.28
N THR A 83 -29.59 -31.51 0.78
CA THR A 83 -30.84 -30.97 0.23
C THR A 83 -31.39 -29.91 1.17
N ILE A 84 -31.59 -28.70 0.66
CA ILE A 84 -32.14 -27.55 1.37
C ILE A 84 -33.56 -27.30 0.84
N THR A 85 -34.56 -27.41 1.70
CA THR A 85 -35.96 -27.11 1.37
C THR A 85 -36.34 -25.77 1.98
N ALA A 86 -36.71 -24.80 1.13
CA ALA A 86 -37.19 -23.49 1.54
C ALA A 86 -38.65 -23.53 2.06
N PRO A 87 -39.11 -22.47 2.75
CA PRO A 87 -40.47 -22.43 3.34
C PRO A 87 -41.61 -22.56 2.32
N ASP A 88 -41.38 -22.18 1.06
CA ASP A 88 -42.33 -22.32 -0.04
C ASP A 88 -42.35 -23.74 -0.67
N GLY A 89 -41.51 -24.65 -0.17
CA GLY A 89 -41.35 -26.01 -0.66
C GLY A 89 -40.39 -26.17 -1.84
N THR A 90 -39.70 -25.10 -2.26
CA THR A 90 -38.63 -25.23 -3.26
C THR A 90 -37.41 -25.91 -2.66
N THR A 91 -36.75 -26.76 -3.44
CA THR A 91 -35.59 -27.54 -2.98
C THR A 91 -34.35 -27.24 -3.82
N GLU A 92 -33.21 -27.10 -3.16
CA GLU A 92 -31.89 -27.03 -3.76
C GLU A 92 -31.04 -28.19 -3.25
N THR A 93 -30.36 -28.90 -4.14
CA THR A 93 -29.47 -30.02 -3.77
C THR A 93 -28.04 -29.69 -4.17
N GLN A 94 -27.13 -29.88 -3.23
CA GLN A 94 -25.68 -29.72 -3.40
C GLN A 94 -25.01 -31.08 -3.18
N THR A 95 -24.13 -31.46 -4.10
CA THR A 95 -23.42 -32.74 -4.06
C THR A 95 -21.91 -32.53 -4.13
N TRP A 96 -21.17 -33.31 -3.35
CA TRP A 96 -19.71 -33.31 -3.37
C TRP A 96 -19.20 -34.72 -3.64
N ASP A 97 -18.60 -34.89 -4.81
CA ASP A 97 -18.03 -36.17 -5.24
C ASP A 97 -16.84 -36.58 -4.37
N ILE A 98 -16.09 -35.63 -3.81
CA ILE A 98 -14.90 -35.87 -2.96
C ILE A 98 -14.91 -34.88 -1.79
N ILE A 99 -14.79 -35.39 -0.57
CA ILE A 99 -14.67 -34.59 0.65
C ILE A 99 -13.20 -34.41 1.00
N TRP A 100 -12.62 -33.27 0.61
CA TRP A 100 -11.17 -33.07 0.71
C TRP A 100 -10.64 -32.90 2.13
N ASP A 101 -11.47 -32.49 3.08
CA ASP A 101 -11.09 -32.38 4.48
C ASP A 101 -10.71 -33.76 5.04
N SER A 102 -9.47 -33.87 5.53
CA SER A 102 -8.96 -35.10 6.13
C SER A 102 -9.75 -35.55 7.37
N THR A 103 -10.52 -34.65 8.02
CA THR A 103 -11.43 -34.99 9.13
C THR A 103 -12.82 -35.40 8.66
N SER A 104 -13.05 -35.57 7.35
CA SER A 104 -14.34 -35.98 6.79
C SER A 104 -15.48 -34.96 7.01
N SER A 105 -15.13 -33.69 7.14
CA SER A 105 -16.06 -32.58 7.29
C SER A 105 -16.27 -31.88 5.94
N GLN A 106 -17.48 -31.38 5.70
CA GLN A 106 -17.81 -30.58 4.53
C GLN A 106 -18.56 -29.32 4.96
N GLY A 107 -18.04 -28.17 4.56
CA GLY A 107 -18.70 -26.87 4.72
C GLY A 107 -19.45 -26.47 3.45
N TYR A 108 -20.58 -25.78 3.63
CA TYR A 108 -21.32 -25.11 2.56
C TYR A 108 -21.90 -23.80 3.09
N SER A 109 -21.94 -22.74 2.27
CA SER A 109 -22.49 -21.44 2.66
C SER A 109 -23.56 -21.02 1.67
N PHE A 110 -24.69 -20.51 2.17
CA PHE A 110 -25.74 -19.94 1.32
C PHE A 110 -26.43 -18.77 2.01
N THR A 111 -27.15 -17.96 1.25
CA THR A 111 -27.88 -16.79 1.75
C THR A 111 -29.39 -17.01 1.55
N PRO A 112 -30.16 -17.28 2.62
CA PRO A 112 -31.60 -17.48 2.53
C PRO A 112 -32.30 -16.21 2.02
N THR A 113 -33.24 -16.38 1.08
CA THR A 113 -33.96 -15.28 0.42
C THR A 113 -35.39 -15.09 0.92
N GLN A 114 -35.90 -16.05 1.71
CA GLN A 114 -37.26 -16.05 2.26
C GLN A 114 -37.23 -16.25 3.77
N THR A 115 -38.18 -15.66 4.48
CA THR A 115 -38.39 -15.92 5.91
C THR A 115 -39.22 -17.17 6.15
N GLY A 116 -38.98 -17.83 7.28
CA GLY A 116 -39.59 -19.11 7.63
C GLY A 116 -38.55 -20.17 7.99
N THR A 117 -39.01 -21.41 8.12
CA THR A 117 -38.16 -22.55 8.49
C THR A 117 -37.69 -23.28 7.25
N TYR A 118 -36.38 -23.36 7.07
CA TYR A 118 -35.74 -24.21 6.05
C TYR A 118 -35.45 -25.57 6.66
N THR A 119 -35.62 -26.62 5.88
CA THR A 119 -35.22 -27.99 6.26
C THR A 119 -33.96 -28.37 5.49
N LEU A 120 -32.89 -28.72 6.20
CA LEU A 120 -31.64 -29.17 5.63
C LEU A 120 -31.49 -30.67 5.89
N GLU A 121 -31.34 -31.46 4.83
CA GLU A 121 -31.15 -32.91 4.89
C GLU A 121 -29.79 -33.27 4.30
N PHE A 122 -28.89 -33.78 5.14
CA PHE A 122 -27.59 -34.31 4.74
C PHE A 122 -27.67 -35.83 4.63
N SER A 123 -27.15 -36.39 3.54
CA SER A 123 -27.10 -37.82 3.27
C SER A 123 -25.68 -38.25 2.88
N PHE A 124 -25.23 -39.35 3.48
CA PHE A 124 -24.06 -40.10 3.08
C PHE A 124 -24.51 -41.50 2.61
N PRO A 125 -24.23 -41.89 1.36
CA PRO A 125 -24.75 -43.12 0.76
C PRO A 125 -24.07 -44.41 1.26
N GLY A 126 -23.03 -44.30 2.10
CA GLY A 126 -22.19 -45.42 2.49
C GLY A 126 -21.07 -45.64 1.48
N GLN A 127 -19.95 -46.22 1.93
CA GLN A 127 -18.77 -46.38 1.10
C GLN A 127 -17.96 -47.61 1.49
N ILE A 128 -17.48 -48.34 0.48
CA ILE A 128 -16.52 -49.42 0.69
C ILE A 128 -15.12 -48.81 0.71
N TYR A 129 -14.32 -49.16 1.71
CA TYR A 129 -12.93 -48.73 1.78
C TYR A 129 -12.09 -49.54 0.79
N THR A 130 -11.67 -48.92 -0.32
CA THR A 130 -10.99 -49.57 -1.44
C THR A 130 -9.46 -49.41 -1.43
N TRP A 131 -8.91 -48.65 -0.49
CA TRP A 131 -7.47 -48.42 -0.40
C TRP A 131 -6.75 -49.59 0.27
N ASP A 132 -5.63 -50.01 -0.31
CA ASP A 132 -4.82 -51.17 0.11
C ASP A 132 -3.38 -50.79 0.50
N GLN A 133 -3.04 -49.50 0.42
CA GLN A 133 -1.72 -49.00 0.76
C GLN A 133 -1.51 -48.95 2.29
N PRO A 134 -0.28 -49.21 2.78
CA PRO A 134 0.06 -49.08 4.20
C PRO A 134 -0.30 -47.68 4.72
N LEU A 135 -0.84 -47.63 5.94
CA LEU A 135 -1.18 -46.35 6.58
C LEU A 135 0.08 -45.73 7.18
N SER A 136 0.19 -44.40 7.10
CA SER A 136 1.22 -43.64 7.81
C SER A 136 0.59 -43.02 9.06
N PHE A 137 1.16 -43.32 10.23
CA PHE A 137 0.79 -42.64 11.47
C PHE A 137 2.09 -42.23 12.19
N MET A 138 2.26 -40.93 12.44
CA MET A 138 3.49 -40.36 13.02
C MET A 138 4.79 -40.80 12.29
N GLY A 139 4.73 -40.97 10.96
CA GLY A 139 5.89 -41.40 10.15
C GLY A 139 6.21 -42.90 10.23
N MET A 140 5.39 -43.70 10.92
CA MET A 140 5.51 -45.16 10.93
C MET A 140 4.52 -45.79 9.94
N LEU A 141 5.01 -46.72 9.12
CA LEU A 141 4.16 -47.53 8.24
C LEU A 141 3.47 -48.62 9.05
N MET A 142 2.14 -48.64 9.00
CA MET A 142 1.29 -49.62 9.65
C MET A 142 0.50 -50.42 8.60
N PRO A 143 0.24 -51.73 8.83
CA PRO A 143 -0.63 -52.50 7.95
C PRO A 143 -2.03 -51.88 7.88
N ASN A 144 -2.57 -51.73 6.67
CA ASN A 144 -3.93 -51.26 6.48
C ASN A 144 -4.91 -52.42 6.75
N GLN A 145 -5.69 -52.29 7.84
CA GLN A 145 -6.61 -53.35 8.26
C GLN A 145 -8.05 -53.12 7.77
N ASN A 146 -8.31 -51.98 7.12
CA ASN A 146 -9.64 -51.51 6.75
C ASN A 146 -10.04 -51.83 5.30
N THR A 147 -9.14 -52.40 4.49
CA THR A 147 -9.41 -52.76 3.10
C THR A 147 -10.62 -53.70 2.98
N ASN A 148 -11.64 -53.27 2.23
CA ASN A 148 -12.95 -53.91 2.07
C ASN A 148 -13.94 -53.82 3.24
N ASP A 149 -13.64 -53.07 4.31
CA ASP A 149 -14.67 -52.69 5.28
C ASP A 149 -15.67 -51.74 4.62
N THR A 150 -16.93 -51.79 5.07
CA THR A 150 -18.03 -50.98 4.52
C THR A 150 -18.51 -49.99 5.56
N TYR A 151 -18.35 -48.70 5.30
CA TYR A 151 -19.05 -47.65 6.02
C TYR A 151 -20.49 -47.64 5.55
N LEU A 152 -21.44 -47.83 6.47
CA LEU A 152 -22.86 -47.87 6.14
C LEU A 152 -23.39 -46.47 5.79
N SER A 153 -24.53 -46.39 5.12
CA SER A 153 -25.20 -45.12 4.84
C SER A 153 -25.74 -44.47 6.12
N SER A 154 -25.75 -43.15 6.18
CA SER A 154 -26.36 -42.40 7.27
C SER A 154 -26.86 -41.04 6.79
N SER A 155 -27.92 -40.52 7.40
CA SER A 155 -28.44 -39.19 7.11
C SER A 155 -28.76 -38.42 8.39
N ALA A 156 -28.81 -37.10 8.28
CA ALA A 156 -29.17 -36.18 9.36
C ALA A 156 -29.98 -35.01 8.81
N SER A 157 -30.86 -34.46 9.64
CA SER A 157 -31.67 -33.29 9.29
C SER A 157 -31.55 -32.21 10.34
N ALA A 158 -31.54 -30.94 9.93
CA ALA A 158 -31.62 -29.79 10.81
C ALA A 158 -32.59 -28.74 10.27
N GLU A 159 -33.22 -28.01 11.17
CA GLU A 159 -34.05 -26.86 10.82
C GLU A 159 -33.23 -25.57 10.97
N LEU A 160 -33.35 -24.67 10.00
CA LEU A 160 -32.83 -23.31 10.07
C LEU A 160 -34.01 -22.34 10.16
N VAL A 161 -34.04 -21.52 11.20
CA VAL A 161 -35.06 -20.48 11.37
C VAL A 161 -34.55 -19.18 10.77
N VAL A 162 -35.21 -18.71 9.71
CA VAL A 162 -34.94 -17.42 9.06
C VAL A 162 -36.00 -16.40 9.46
N GLN A 163 -35.56 -15.30 10.07
CA GLN A 163 -36.41 -14.21 10.56
C GLN A 163 -36.27 -12.94 9.69
N ASP A 164 -37.24 -12.03 9.79
CA ASP A 164 -37.22 -10.76 9.04
C ASP A 164 -36.11 -9.83 9.55
N GLU A 165 -35.90 -9.79 10.87
CA GLU A 165 -34.90 -8.94 11.49
C GLU A 165 -33.50 -9.58 11.38
N PRO A 166 -32.48 -8.87 10.85
CA PRO A 166 -31.12 -9.36 10.83
C PRO A 166 -30.60 -9.63 12.24
N ILE A 167 -29.87 -10.74 12.41
CA ILE A 167 -29.13 -10.97 13.64
C ILE A 167 -27.94 -10.01 13.73
N PHE A 168 -27.52 -9.72 14.96
CA PHE A 168 -26.43 -8.81 15.23
C PHE A 168 -25.11 -9.28 14.58
N THR A 169 -24.50 -8.41 13.80
CA THR A 169 -23.11 -8.54 13.34
C THR A 169 -22.25 -7.51 14.06
N ILE A 170 -21.03 -7.90 14.43
CA ILE A 170 -20.05 -6.95 14.95
C ILE A 170 -19.67 -6.03 13.78
N PRO A 171 -19.92 -4.72 13.87
CA PRO A 171 -19.55 -3.81 12.79
C PRO A 171 -18.02 -3.72 12.68
N ASN A 172 -17.53 -3.50 11.47
CA ASN A 172 -16.12 -3.19 11.26
C ASN A 172 -15.79 -1.85 11.93
N ASN A 173 -14.63 -1.76 12.57
CA ASN A 173 -14.14 -0.48 13.06
C ASN A 173 -13.91 0.44 11.86
N PRO A 174 -14.33 1.71 11.91
CA PRO A 174 -14.10 2.63 10.80
C PRO A 174 -12.60 2.88 10.59
N LEU A 175 -12.23 3.35 9.41
CA LEU A 175 -10.89 3.90 9.18
C LEU A 175 -10.61 5.06 10.16
N PRO A 176 -9.36 5.28 10.57
CA PRO A 176 -9.02 6.30 11.54
C PRO A 176 -9.28 7.70 10.98
N THR A 177 -10.03 8.50 11.73
CA THR A 177 -10.20 9.94 11.46
C THR A 177 -9.15 10.79 12.16
N GLU A 178 -8.37 10.19 13.07
CA GLU A 178 -7.31 10.81 13.86
C GLU A 178 -5.95 10.20 13.52
N TYR A 179 -4.88 10.80 14.05
CA TYR A 179 -3.52 10.31 13.87
C TYR A 179 -3.39 8.84 14.32
N TRP A 180 -2.85 7.99 13.45
CA TRP A 180 -2.72 6.55 13.68
C TRP A 180 -1.27 6.08 13.47
N THR A 181 -0.94 4.96 14.10
CA THR A 181 0.41 4.38 14.10
C THR A 181 0.36 2.85 13.97
N ARG A 182 1.52 2.24 13.78
CA ARG A 182 1.71 0.79 13.84
C ARG A 182 2.26 0.38 15.22
N PRO A 183 2.01 -0.84 15.72
CA PRO A 183 1.21 -1.89 15.09
C PRO A 183 -0.29 -1.55 15.08
N ILE A 184 -0.97 -1.89 13.98
CA ILE A 184 -2.43 -1.76 13.88
C ILE A 184 -3.05 -2.87 14.73
N TYR A 185 -4.00 -2.53 15.59
CA TYR A 185 -4.69 -3.50 16.43
C TYR A 185 -5.51 -4.48 15.58
N GLY A 186 -5.40 -5.79 15.82
CA GLY A 186 -5.88 -6.82 14.90
C GLY A 186 -7.38 -6.86 14.61
N THR A 187 -8.23 -6.17 15.40
CA THR A 187 -9.66 -6.02 15.08
C THR A 187 -9.94 -4.91 14.07
N ASN A 188 -8.97 -4.04 13.79
CA ASN A 188 -9.02 -2.99 12.77
C ASN A 188 -8.55 -3.52 11.42
N TRP A 189 -8.94 -4.75 11.08
CA TRP A 189 -8.39 -5.47 9.93
C TRP A 189 -8.65 -4.72 8.60
N ASN A 190 -9.73 -3.95 8.49
CA ASN A 190 -10.06 -3.11 7.33
C ASN A 190 -9.09 -1.93 7.13
N TRP A 191 -8.22 -1.62 8.09
CA TRP A 191 -7.19 -0.59 7.92
C TRP A 191 -6.10 -0.98 6.92
N TYR A 192 -6.15 -2.20 6.35
CA TYR A 192 -5.30 -2.58 5.22
C TYR A 192 -5.42 -1.58 4.05
N GLU A 193 -6.58 -0.94 3.87
CA GLU A 193 -6.85 0.07 2.84
C GLU A 193 -5.93 1.30 2.92
N ILE A 194 -5.36 1.60 4.10
CA ILE A 194 -4.46 2.74 4.31
C ILE A 194 -3.03 2.30 4.69
N SER A 195 -2.80 1.00 4.82
CA SER A 195 -1.60 0.43 5.44
C SER A 195 -0.80 -0.40 4.45
N SER A 196 -0.24 0.25 3.43
CA SER A 196 0.46 -0.42 2.34
C SER A 196 1.95 -0.64 2.61
N ASN A 197 2.64 -1.33 1.70
CA ASN A 197 4.09 -1.53 1.72
C ASN A 197 4.71 -1.07 0.39
N TRP A 198 6.03 -0.93 0.37
CA TRP A 198 6.82 -0.75 -0.84
C TRP A 198 7.99 -1.73 -0.83
N LEU A 199 7.88 -2.84 -1.56
CA LEU A 199 8.81 -3.96 -1.47
C LEU A 199 10.10 -3.77 -2.28
N GLY A 200 10.30 -2.64 -2.97
CA GLY A 200 11.51 -2.35 -3.74
C GLY A 200 11.49 -2.90 -5.17
N GLN A 201 12.28 -2.29 -6.06
CA GLN A 201 12.18 -2.40 -7.52
C GLN A 201 12.37 -3.83 -8.07
N SER A 202 13.11 -4.69 -7.36
CA SER A 202 13.32 -6.08 -7.78
C SER A 202 12.18 -7.03 -7.38
N SER A 203 11.17 -6.54 -6.66
CA SER A 203 9.92 -7.26 -6.37
C SER A 203 9.04 -7.33 -7.64
N PRO A 204 8.20 -8.38 -7.84
CA PRO A 204 7.23 -8.38 -8.95
C PRO A 204 6.29 -7.18 -8.82
N GLY A 205 5.83 -6.63 -9.93
CA GLY A 205 4.99 -5.41 -9.96
C GLY A 205 5.76 -4.11 -9.68
N TYR A 206 6.83 -4.14 -8.89
CA TYR A 206 7.62 -2.95 -8.52
C TYR A 206 8.61 -2.49 -9.60
N SER A 207 8.96 -3.35 -10.57
CA SER A 207 9.90 -3.00 -11.63
C SER A 207 9.40 -1.86 -12.53
N ASP A 208 8.08 -1.70 -12.63
CA ASP A 208 7.44 -0.64 -13.42
C ASP A 208 7.01 0.56 -12.57
N LEU A 209 7.34 0.60 -11.28
CA LEU A 209 6.97 1.68 -10.36
C LEU A 209 5.45 1.89 -10.21
N VAL A 210 4.64 0.89 -10.59
CA VAL A 210 3.17 0.89 -10.50
C VAL A 210 2.75 -0.11 -9.44
N ILE A 211 2.20 0.38 -8.33
CA ILE A 211 1.72 -0.42 -7.21
C ILE A 211 0.37 0.14 -6.79
N GLU A 212 -0.69 -0.43 -7.34
CA GLU A 212 -2.04 0.15 -7.26
C GLU A 212 -2.53 0.32 -5.82
N ASP A 213 -2.14 -0.59 -4.92
CA ASP A 213 -2.49 -0.57 -3.50
C ASP A 213 -1.50 0.24 -2.63
N ALA A 214 -0.40 0.75 -3.19
CA ALA A 214 0.52 1.60 -2.45
C ALA A 214 -0.07 2.99 -2.21
N VAL A 215 -0.35 3.29 -0.94
CA VAL A 215 -0.93 4.56 -0.51
C VAL A 215 0.18 5.56 -0.25
N GLY A 216 0.30 6.57 -1.12
CA GLY A 216 1.18 7.71 -0.92
C GLY A 216 0.45 8.95 -0.37
N PRO A 217 1.18 10.08 -0.22
CA PRO A 217 0.67 11.29 0.41
C PRO A 217 -0.13 12.18 -0.55
N LEU A 218 -1.18 12.82 -0.02
CA LEU A 218 -1.95 13.87 -0.69
C LEU A 218 -1.46 15.28 -0.36
N THR A 219 -0.23 15.41 0.13
CA THR A 219 0.35 16.66 0.62
C THR A 219 1.87 16.67 0.44
N GLY A 220 2.44 17.87 0.25
CA GLY A 220 3.89 18.11 0.30
C GLY A 220 4.40 18.41 1.72
N HIS A 221 3.59 18.20 2.75
CA HIS A 221 3.96 18.42 4.15
C HIS A 221 5.14 17.53 4.56
N ILE A 222 6.26 18.14 4.96
CA ILE A 222 7.49 17.43 5.35
C ILE A 222 7.36 16.94 6.79
N MET A 223 7.39 15.61 6.95
CA MET A 223 7.38 14.97 8.26
C MET A 223 8.73 15.09 8.96
N TRP A 224 9.83 14.90 8.21
CA TRP A 224 11.22 15.03 8.68
C TRP A 224 12.18 15.04 7.48
N THR A 225 13.38 15.57 7.69
CA THR A 225 14.52 15.42 6.76
C THR A 225 15.72 14.77 7.45
N LYS A 226 16.50 13.92 6.77
CA LYS A 226 17.73 13.33 7.32
C LYS A 226 18.88 13.54 6.35
N PRO A 227 19.99 14.19 6.75
CA PRO A 227 21.18 14.28 5.91
C PRO A 227 21.66 12.89 5.48
N ASN A 228 21.80 12.68 4.17
CA ASN A 228 22.34 11.45 3.61
C ASN A 228 23.85 11.59 3.40
N GLU A 229 24.28 12.75 2.87
CA GLU A 229 25.68 13.18 2.82
C GLU A 229 25.77 14.71 3.00
N MET A 230 26.98 15.27 2.89
CA MET A 230 27.14 16.72 2.75
C MET A 230 26.41 17.20 1.49
N GLY A 231 25.61 18.24 1.64
CA GLY A 231 24.79 18.81 0.58
C GLY A 231 24.69 20.33 0.66
N GLY A 232 24.01 20.93 -0.31
CA GLY A 232 23.83 22.37 -0.38
C GLY A 232 25.00 23.10 -1.03
N VAL A 233 25.08 24.40 -0.77
CA VAL A 233 26.14 25.28 -1.30
C VAL A 233 27.44 25.07 -0.51
N VAL A 234 28.56 24.84 -1.19
CA VAL A 234 29.87 24.58 -0.54
C VAL A 234 30.41 25.81 0.20
N GLY A 235 30.15 27.00 -0.35
CA GLY A 235 30.62 28.28 0.18
C GLY A 235 32.07 28.61 -0.16
N GLY A 236 32.42 29.89 -0.07
CA GLY A 236 33.74 30.42 -0.43
C GLY A 236 33.89 30.82 -1.91
N GLU A 237 35.03 31.42 -2.25
CA GLU A 237 35.30 32.01 -3.58
C GLU A 237 36.38 31.25 -4.38
N HIS A 238 36.78 30.05 -3.92
CA HIS A 238 37.89 29.29 -4.49
C HIS A 238 37.49 28.34 -5.62
N PHE A 239 36.21 28.26 -5.98
CA PHE A 239 35.69 27.43 -7.06
C PHE A 239 35.52 28.24 -8.35
N ILE A 240 35.57 27.57 -9.50
CA ILE A 240 35.37 28.20 -10.82
C ILE A 240 33.96 28.81 -10.90
N ILE A 241 33.00 28.14 -10.28
CA ILE A 241 31.60 28.56 -10.23
C ILE A 241 31.33 29.16 -8.85
N ALA A 242 30.89 30.41 -8.82
CA ALA A 242 30.52 31.07 -7.57
C ALA A 242 29.22 30.46 -7.04
N GLY A 243 29.20 30.07 -5.76
CA GLY A 243 28.04 29.40 -5.17
C GLY A 243 27.86 27.95 -5.63
N ASP A 244 28.97 27.29 -6.02
CA ASP A 244 28.96 25.88 -6.38
C ASP A 244 28.37 25.01 -5.25
N THR A 245 27.78 23.89 -5.62
CA THR A 245 27.05 22.99 -4.71
C THR A 245 27.79 21.68 -4.54
N TYR A 246 27.56 21.00 -3.42
CA TYR A 246 27.94 19.60 -3.29
C TYR A 246 27.24 18.78 -4.37
N GLY A 247 27.96 17.80 -4.94
CA GLY A 247 27.41 16.97 -6.00
C GLY A 247 26.29 16.07 -5.49
N GLU A 248 25.17 16.04 -6.20
CA GLU A 248 23.98 15.27 -5.80
C GLU A 248 24.05 13.78 -6.14
N GLY A 249 25.13 13.35 -6.80
CA GLY A 249 25.41 11.95 -7.12
C GLY A 249 25.38 11.61 -8.59
N SER A 250 24.59 12.29 -9.43
CA SER A 250 24.38 11.96 -10.85
C SER A 250 23.96 10.50 -11.09
N ALA A 251 23.75 10.11 -12.36
CA ALA A 251 23.61 8.70 -12.75
C ALA A 251 24.79 7.80 -12.29
N TYR A 252 25.95 8.38 -12.00
CA TYR A 252 27.21 7.67 -11.76
C TYR A 252 27.71 7.67 -10.32
N ALA A 253 26.90 8.12 -9.36
CA ALA A 253 27.19 8.01 -7.92
C ALA A 253 25.89 8.27 -7.14
N THR A 254 24.82 7.55 -7.53
CA THR A 254 23.49 7.62 -6.92
C THR A 254 23.57 7.65 -5.40
N ARG A 255 22.83 8.55 -4.75
CA ARG A 255 22.91 8.71 -3.28
C ARG A 255 21.84 7.94 -2.53
N PHE A 256 20.71 7.69 -3.17
CA PHE A 256 19.58 7.01 -2.56
C PHE A 256 18.87 6.17 -3.61
N ASN A 257 18.96 4.85 -3.46
CA ASN A 257 18.45 3.91 -4.44
C ASN A 257 17.72 2.76 -3.76
N ASN A 258 16.72 2.25 -4.47
CA ASN A 258 15.90 1.12 -4.06
C ASN A 258 15.43 1.15 -2.58
N PRO A 259 14.80 2.25 -2.13
CA PRO A 259 14.20 2.27 -0.80
C PRO A 259 13.12 1.19 -0.68
N ILE A 260 13.06 0.55 0.47
CA ILE A 260 12.04 -0.46 0.80
C ILE A 260 11.25 0.07 2.00
N ILE A 261 9.91 0.02 1.95
CA ILE A 261 9.04 0.33 3.08
C ILE A 261 8.25 -0.93 3.45
N ILE A 262 8.40 -1.41 4.68
CA ILE A 262 7.59 -2.54 5.18
C ILE A 262 7.11 -2.23 6.59
N ASN A 263 5.80 -2.34 6.81
CA ASN A 263 5.19 -2.19 8.13
C ASN A 263 5.60 -0.88 8.83
N GLY A 264 5.65 0.23 8.08
CA GLY A 264 6.02 1.55 8.59
C GLY A 264 7.52 1.79 8.85
N PHE A 265 8.39 0.86 8.42
CA PHE A 265 9.84 1.04 8.48
C PHE A 265 10.41 1.27 7.08
N LEU A 266 11.31 2.25 6.96
CA LEU A 266 12.06 2.55 5.74
C LEU A 266 13.47 1.94 5.85
N TYR A 267 13.83 1.14 4.85
CA TYR A 267 15.15 0.54 4.69
C TYR A 267 15.86 1.17 3.49
N TYR A 268 17.11 1.60 3.70
CA TYR A 268 17.94 2.14 2.63
C TYR A 268 19.43 1.95 2.95
N THR A 269 20.28 2.07 1.94
CA THR A 269 21.75 1.99 2.12
C THR A 269 22.34 3.38 2.01
N GLU A 270 23.27 3.72 2.90
CA GLU A 270 23.96 5.00 2.86
C GLU A 270 25.07 5.00 1.79
N PRO A 271 25.29 6.10 1.06
CA PRO A 271 26.45 6.27 0.18
C PRO A 271 27.74 6.50 0.99
N ILE A 272 28.91 6.42 0.32
CA ILE A 272 30.20 6.84 0.91
C ILE A 272 30.96 7.73 -0.07
N SER A 273 31.00 9.04 0.22
CA SER A 273 31.89 10.00 -0.42
C SER A 273 31.73 10.03 -1.95
N LEU A 274 32.76 9.68 -2.72
CA LEU A 274 32.68 9.65 -4.19
C LEU A 274 31.97 8.39 -4.72
N ALA A 275 31.71 7.40 -3.88
CA ALA A 275 30.97 6.20 -4.26
C ALA A 275 29.47 6.41 -4.01
N GLY A 276 28.66 6.06 -5.01
CA GLY A 276 27.22 5.95 -4.85
C GLY A 276 26.82 4.64 -4.16
N VAL A 277 25.51 4.50 -3.93
CA VAL A 277 24.91 3.25 -3.48
C VAL A 277 24.76 2.25 -4.64
N PRO A 278 24.75 0.93 -4.38
CA PRO A 278 24.54 -0.08 -5.41
C PRO A 278 23.22 0.07 -6.17
N GLY A 279 23.24 -0.29 -7.45
CA GLY A 279 22.08 -0.30 -8.34
C GLY A 279 21.94 0.91 -9.27
N GLY A 280 22.83 1.91 -9.18
CA GLY A 280 23.03 2.93 -10.23
C GLY A 280 23.94 2.44 -11.37
N PHE A 281 24.37 3.34 -12.28
CA PHE A 281 25.33 3.00 -13.35
C PHE A 281 26.77 2.72 -12.84
N THR A 282 26.96 2.65 -11.52
CA THR A 282 28.24 2.35 -10.90
C THR A 282 28.40 0.87 -10.61
N SER A 283 29.63 0.40 -10.76
CA SER A 283 30.07 -0.97 -10.42
C SER A 283 30.75 -1.04 -9.04
N GLY A 284 30.57 -0.02 -8.19
CA GLY A 284 31.24 0.08 -6.90
C GLY A 284 30.57 -0.76 -5.83
N ASN A 285 31.33 -1.67 -5.20
CA ASN A 285 30.90 -2.44 -4.02
C ASN A 285 31.22 -1.72 -2.69
N ILE A 286 31.43 -0.41 -2.71
CA ILE A 286 31.80 0.37 -1.53
C ILE A 286 30.67 1.33 -1.23
N TYR A 287 29.93 1.03 -0.16
CA TYR A 287 28.79 1.78 0.33
C TYR A 287 28.76 1.71 1.86
N GLY A 288 27.93 2.55 2.45
CA GLY A 288 27.75 2.72 3.89
C GLY A 288 26.95 1.59 4.51
N PRO A 289 26.58 1.74 5.80
CA PRO A 289 25.65 0.81 6.40
C PRO A 289 24.29 0.81 5.69
N THR A 290 23.59 -0.30 5.77
CA THR A 290 22.14 -0.33 5.56
C THR A 290 21.45 0.09 6.85
N ASP A 291 20.52 1.03 6.71
CA ASP A 291 19.77 1.64 7.79
C ASP A 291 18.31 1.19 7.74
N CYS A 292 17.71 1.03 8.93
CA CYS A 292 16.28 0.95 9.15
C CYS A 292 15.85 2.12 10.02
N VAL A 293 14.93 2.93 9.52
CA VAL A 293 14.33 4.05 10.25
C VAL A 293 12.82 3.90 10.32
N ASP A 294 12.21 4.42 11.37
CA ASP A 294 10.75 4.58 11.40
C ASP A 294 10.33 5.62 10.34
N LEU A 295 9.42 5.23 9.44
CA LEU A 295 9.01 6.06 8.31
C LEU A 295 8.36 7.37 8.75
N ARG A 296 7.61 7.36 9.85
CA ARG A 296 6.82 8.51 10.30
C ARG A 296 7.68 9.53 11.03
N THR A 297 8.69 9.07 11.76
CA THR A 297 9.46 9.89 12.70
C THR A 297 10.90 10.15 12.26
N GLY A 298 11.48 9.27 11.45
CA GLY A 298 12.90 9.29 11.07
C GLY A 298 13.83 8.73 12.16
N GLU A 299 13.28 8.14 13.22
CA GLU A 299 14.06 7.52 14.29
C GLU A 299 14.83 6.31 13.75
N LEU A 300 16.14 6.25 14.02
CA LEU A 300 16.99 5.13 13.64
C LEU A 300 16.71 3.92 14.54
N ILE A 301 16.26 2.81 13.93
CA ILE A 301 15.99 1.54 14.62
C ILE A 301 17.26 0.69 14.67
N TRP A 302 17.92 0.53 13.52
CA TRP A 302 19.23 -0.10 13.42
C TRP A 302 20.01 0.41 12.21
N SER A 303 21.35 0.35 12.29
CA SER A 303 22.29 0.68 11.22
C SER A 303 23.38 -0.38 11.21
N ARG A 304 23.57 -1.07 10.08
CA ARG A 304 24.38 -2.29 10.00
C ARG A 304 25.24 -2.33 8.74
N THR A 305 26.52 -2.62 8.92
CA THR A 305 27.49 -2.77 7.80
C THR A 305 27.59 -4.21 7.30
N ASP A 306 27.08 -5.17 8.07
CA ASP A 306 26.99 -6.58 7.70
C ASP A 306 25.70 -6.93 6.94
N VAL A 307 24.72 -6.02 6.94
CA VAL A 307 23.58 -6.06 6.02
C VAL A 307 23.99 -5.34 4.74
N PRO A 308 23.94 -6.00 3.57
CA PRO A 308 24.31 -5.40 2.31
C PRO A 308 23.14 -4.64 1.68
N ALA A 309 23.41 -3.93 0.57
CA ALA A 309 22.35 -3.29 -0.21
C ALA A 309 21.27 -4.30 -0.64
N LEU A 310 20.04 -4.01 -0.25
CA LEU A 310 18.88 -4.89 -0.41
C LEU A 310 18.26 -4.73 -1.79
N SER A 311 17.67 -5.82 -2.30
CA SER A 311 17.00 -5.87 -3.60
C SER A 311 15.48 -5.75 -3.47
N PHE A 312 14.88 -6.45 -2.51
CA PHE A 312 13.44 -6.37 -2.26
C PHE A 312 13.04 -6.89 -0.87
N GLY A 313 11.84 -6.52 -0.43
CA GLY A 313 11.16 -7.08 0.73
C GLY A 313 10.28 -8.27 0.37
N TYR A 314 10.12 -9.21 1.29
CA TYR A 314 9.36 -10.45 1.09
C TYR A 314 8.37 -10.64 2.24
N LEU A 315 7.08 -10.68 1.90
CA LEU A 315 5.96 -10.92 2.80
C LEU A 315 5.26 -12.20 2.36
N TYR A 316 5.23 -13.21 3.22
CA TYR A 316 4.64 -14.51 2.89
C TYR A 316 3.55 -14.87 3.89
N ASP A 317 2.35 -15.07 3.36
CA ASP A 317 1.17 -15.53 4.09
C ASP A 317 1.14 -17.05 4.17
N VAL A 318 1.49 -17.59 5.33
CA VAL A 318 1.48 -19.04 5.52
C VAL A 318 0.03 -19.50 5.65
N GLN A 319 -0.35 -20.46 4.81
CA GLN A 319 -1.66 -21.10 4.80
C GLN A 319 -1.47 -22.63 4.86
N ASP A 320 -1.45 -23.18 6.08
CA ASP A 320 -1.39 -24.63 6.31
C ASP A 320 -2.36 -25.07 7.42
N PRO A 321 -2.69 -26.36 7.54
CA PRO A 321 -3.69 -26.83 8.51
C PRO A 321 -3.41 -26.44 9.98
N ASN A 322 -2.16 -26.12 10.32
CA ASN A 322 -1.72 -25.79 11.67
C ASN A 322 -1.31 -24.31 11.83
N GLN A 323 -1.12 -23.56 10.75
CA GLN A 323 -0.58 -22.19 10.78
C GLN A 323 -1.25 -21.29 9.75
N HIS A 324 -1.54 -20.07 10.18
CA HIS A 324 -2.19 -19.06 9.34
C HIS A 324 -1.56 -17.69 9.61
N GLY A 325 -1.37 -16.91 8.54
CA GLY A 325 -1.01 -15.50 8.60
C GLY A 325 0.38 -15.18 8.05
N VAL A 326 0.60 -13.87 7.88
CA VAL A 326 1.84 -13.32 7.35
C VAL A 326 2.97 -13.43 8.38
N TYR A 327 4.04 -14.12 8.01
CA TYR A 327 5.22 -14.25 8.86
C TYR A 327 6.01 -12.92 8.93
N PRO A 328 6.87 -12.73 9.95
CA PRO A 328 7.69 -11.53 10.07
C PRO A 328 8.43 -11.22 8.76
N PRO A 329 8.44 -9.95 8.30
CA PRO A 329 8.99 -9.62 6.99
C PRO A 329 10.47 -9.97 6.84
N ILE A 330 10.83 -10.35 5.62
CA ILE A 330 12.20 -10.71 5.25
C ILE A 330 12.72 -9.70 4.24
N LEU A 331 13.97 -9.28 4.42
CA LEU A 331 14.69 -8.45 3.46
C LEU A 331 15.60 -9.36 2.64
N ILE A 332 15.55 -9.23 1.32
CA ILE A 332 16.32 -10.05 0.39
C ILE A 332 17.36 -9.20 -0.32
N GLN A 333 18.62 -9.63 -0.23
CA GLN A 333 19.64 -9.26 -1.19
C GLN A 333 19.69 -10.33 -2.29
N SER A 334 19.44 -9.92 -3.53
CA SER A 334 19.68 -10.74 -4.72
C SER A 334 21.09 -10.46 -5.26
N VAL A 335 21.90 -11.52 -5.35
CA VAL A 335 23.27 -11.48 -5.86
C VAL A 335 23.35 -12.32 -7.13
N GLY A 336 24.02 -11.80 -8.15
CA GLY A 336 24.02 -12.40 -9.49
C GLY A 336 23.01 -11.72 -10.41
N GLY A 337 22.84 -12.25 -11.62
CA GLY A 337 22.18 -11.57 -12.73
C GLY A 337 23.16 -10.77 -13.59
N SER A 338 22.70 -10.33 -14.75
CA SER A 338 23.55 -9.69 -15.75
C SER A 338 22.76 -8.64 -16.52
N PHE A 339 23.29 -7.41 -16.56
CA PHE A 339 22.67 -6.28 -17.27
C PHE A 339 23.00 -6.26 -18.77
N PHE A 340 24.24 -6.64 -19.17
CA PHE A 340 24.73 -6.63 -20.57
C PHE A 340 25.07 -8.01 -21.14
N GLY A 341 24.74 -9.07 -20.42
CA GLY A 341 25.10 -10.45 -20.77
C GLY A 341 23.93 -11.41 -20.53
N PRO A 342 24.08 -12.69 -20.91
CA PRO A 342 23.01 -13.67 -20.78
C PRO A 342 22.54 -13.77 -19.32
N PRO A 343 21.25 -14.10 -19.08
CA PRO A 343 20.75 -14.34 -17.74
C PRO A 343 21.64 -15.37 -17.03
N VAL A 344 22.09 -15.05 -15.83
CA VAL A 344 22.82 -15.98 -14.96
C VAL A 344 21.99 -16.22 -13.70
N PRO A 345 22.08 -17.41 -13.10
CA PRO A 345 21.37 -17.71 -11.86
C PRO A 345 21.67 -16.67 -10.78
N THR A 346 20.67 -16.38 -9.96
CA THR A 346 20.80 -15.49 -8.81
C THR A 346 20.89 -16.29 -7.52
N SER A 347 21.42 -15.67 -6.48
CA SER A 347 21.40 -16.16 -5.12
C SER A 347 20.72 -15.13 -4.24
N TRP A 348 19.92 -15.57 -3.27
CA TRP A 348 19.26 -14.69 -2.31
C TRP A 348 19.86 -14.88 -0.93
N ASN A 349 20.26 -13.77 -0.29
CA ASN A 349 20.58 -13.74 1.13
C ASN A 349 19.42 -13.06 1.85
N ALA A 350 18.84 -13.76 2.83
CA ALA A 350 17.67 -13.32 3.58
C ALA A 350 18.08 -12.77 4.95
N TYR A 351 17.46 -11.66 5.35
CA TYR A 351 17.68 -10.98 6.62
C TYR A 351 16.34 -10.68 7.30
N ASN A 352 16.29 -10.73 8.63
CA ASN A 352 15.12 -10.34 9.39
C ASN A 352 14.93 -8.82 9.32
N ALA A 353 13.76 -8.35 8.91
CA ALA A 353 13.55 -6.92 8.67
C ALA A 353 13.67 -6.07 9.96
N TYR A 354 13.23 -6.59 11.11
CA TYR A 354 13.23 -5.82 12.35
C TYR A 354 14.61 -5.71 13.04
N THR A 355 15.50 -6.68 12.81
CA THR A 355 16.80 -6.78 13.51
C THR A 355 18.01 -6.67 12.59
N GLY A 356 17.83 -6.86 11.28
CA GLY A 356 18.90 -6.99 10.30
C GLY A 356 19.71 -8.30 10.43
N ASP A 357 19.27 -9.25 11.26
CA ASP A 357 19.99 -10.50 11.46
C ASP A 357 19.85 -11.41 10.23
N PHE A 358 20.95 -12.02 9.80
CA PHE A 358 20.96 -13.01 8.72
C PHE A 358 20.09 -14.22 9.07
N LEU A 359 19.30 -14.68 8.10
CA LEU A 359 18.42 -15.83 8.23
C LEU A 359 18.96 -17.05 7.46
N PHE A 360 19.11 -16.94 6.14
CA PHE A 360 19.53 -18.05 5.27
C PHE A 360 19.95 -17.55 3.87
N THR A 361 20.54 -18.44 3.08
CA THR A 361 20.91 -18.22 1.67
C THR A 361 20.25 -19.26 0.76
N ILE A 362 19.81 -18.81 -0.42
CA ILE A 362 19.39 -19.67 -1.53
C ILE A 362 20.36 -19.42 -2.69
N THR A 363 20.96 -20.47 -3.25
CA THR A 363 21.85 -20.37 -4.42
C THR A 363 21.16 -20.86 -5.69
N ASP A 364 21.71 -20.54 -6.86
CA ASP A 364 21.29 -21.12 -8.14
C ASP A 364 19.79 -21.00 -8.45
N ILE A 365 19.17 -19.88 -8.06
CA ILE A 365 17.77 -19.57 -8.41
C ILE A 365 17.71 -19.34 -9.92
N PRO A 366 16.76 -19.96 -10.64
CA PRO A 366 16.66 -19.82 -12.08
C PRO A 366 16.37 -18.36 -12.48
N SER A 367 16.89 -17.96 -13.63
CA SER A 367 16.53 -16.69 -14.26
C SER A 367 15.22 -16.83 -15.03
N GLY A 368 14.33 -15.85 -14.92
CA GLY A 368 13.08 -15.83 -15.68
C GLY A 368 12.28 -14.55 -15.44
N THR A 369 11.05 -14.54 -15.93
CA THR A 369 10.07 -13.50 -15.62
C THR A 369 9.43 -13.83 -14.30
N ALA A 370 9.51 -12.91 -13.36
CA ALA A 370 9.08 -13.18 -12.02
C ALA A 370 7.74 -12.49 -11.72
N VAL A 371 6.84 -13.20 -11.06
CA VAL A 371 5.43 -12.80 -10.80
C VAL A 371 5.08 -13.03 -9.33
N ASP A 372 4.11 -12.29 -8.79
CA ASP A 372 3.57 -12.51 -7.45
C ASP A 372 2.62 -13.71 -7.46
N GLY A 373 2.76 -14.58 -6.46
CA GLY A 373 1.77 -15.59 -6.12
C GLY A 373 0.75 -15.07 -5.10
N PRO A 374 -0.36 -15.80 -4.90
CA PRO A 374 -1.49 -15.35 -4.10
C PRO A 374 -1.19 -15.23 -2.60
N GLN A 375 -0.13 -15.84 -2.10
CA GLN A 375 0.31 -15.76 -0.69
C GLN A 375 1.51 -14.80 -0.52
N GLY A 376 1.85 -14.00 -1.55
CA GLY A 376 3.02 -13.13 -1.56
C GLY A 376 4.33 -13.86 -1.88
N GLU A 377 4.26 -15.12 -2.32
CA GLU A 377 5.42 -15.83 -2.82
C GLU A 377 5.91 -15.28 -4.16
N ARG A 378 7.23 -15.29 -4.35
CA ARG A 378 7.87 -14.99 -5.63
C ARG A 378 7.86 -16.24 -6.49
N LEU A 379 7.22 -16.15 -7.64
CA LEU A 379 7.26 -17.17 -8.70
C LEU A 379 8.21 -16.70 -9.80
N ILE A 380 8.96 -17.62 -10.41
CA ILE A 380 9.82 -17.33 -11.56
C ILE A 380 9.47 -18.27 -12.71
N ILE A 381 8.91 -17.69 -13.76
CA ILE A 381 8.51 -18.39 -14.98
C ILE A 381 9.64 -18.29 -16.00
N SER A 382 10.11 -19.42 -16.49
CA SER A 382 11.29 -19.52 -17.33
C SER A 382 11.04 -20.38 -18.57
N LEU A 383 11.48 -19.88 -19.73
CA LEU A 383 11.59 -20.67 -20.97
C LEU A 383 13.05 -21.11 -21.15
N VAL A 384 13.30 -22.41 -20.98
CA VAL A 384 14.65 -22.99 -20.99
C VAL A 384 14.82 -23.89 -22.20
N ASN A 385 15.88 -23.67 -22.98
CA ASN A 385 16.28 -24.58 -24.06
C ASN A 385 17.33 -25.57 -23.53
N TYR A 386 16.95 -26.82 -23.28
CA TYR A 386 17.87 -27.89 -22.90
C TYR A 386 18.65 -28.49 -24.08
N GLY A 387 18.32 -28.10 -25.30
CA GLY A 387 18.97 -28.54 -26.53
C GLY A 387 20.08 -27.58 -26.94
N THR A 388 20.26 -27.42 -28.24
CA THR A 388 21.15 -26.41 -28.83
C THR A 388 20.33 -25.43 -29.68
N PRO A 389 20.86 -24.26 -30.05
CA PRO A 389 20.18 -23.38 -31.00
C PRO A 389 19.85 -24.05 -32.35
N SER A 390 20.64 -25.05 -32.77
CA SER A 390 20.42 -25.81 -34.00
C SER A 390 19.52 -27.05 -33.84
N SER A 391 19.28 -27.48 -32.61
CA SER A 391 18.40 -28.61 -32.25
C SER A 391 17.71 -28.27 -30.93
N PRO A 392 16.77 -27.31 -30.94
CA PRO A 392 16.16 -26.81 -29.72
C PRO A 392 15.29 -27.86 -29.03
N ASN A 393 15.25 -27.78 -27.71
CA ASN A 393 14.43 -28.60 -26.83
C ASN A 393 13.92 -27.72 -25.68
N TYR A 394 12.86 -26.95 -25.96
CA TYR A 394 12.30 -25.98 -25.04
C TYR A 394 11.43 -26.61 -23.96
N TYR A 395 11.55 -26.08 -22.75
CA TYR A 395 10.75 -26.39 -21.57
C TYR A 395 10.26 -25.09 -20.93
N LEU A 396 9.08 -25.16 -20.34
CA LEU A 396 8.49 -24.10 -19.55
C LEU A 396 8.48 -24.54 -18.08
N GLN A 397 9.02 -23.69 -17.20
CA GLN A 397 9.22 -23.99 -15.78
C GLN A 397 8.72 -22.86 -14.89
N GLN A 398 8.15 -23.22 -13.74
CA GLN A 398 7.79 -22.28 -12.68
C GLN A 398 8.49 -22.67 -11.39
N TRP A 399 9.43 -21.84 -10.97
CA TRP A 399 10.05 -21.92 -9.65
C TRP A 399 9.20 -21.16 -8.64
N ASN A 400 9.02 -21.71 -7.44
CA ASN A 400 8.09 -21.22 -6.43
C ASN A 400 8.77 -21.10 -5.07
N SER A 401 8.94 -19.87 -4.58
CA SER A 401 9.55 -19.61 -3.28
C SER A 401 8.72 -20.06 -2.08
N SER A 402 7.40 -20.26 -2.20
CA SER A 402 6.58 -20.80 -1.08
C SER A 402 7.08 -22.18 -0.64
N LYS A 403 7.66 -22.96 -1.56
CA LYS A 403 8.20 -24.30 -1.31
C LYS A 403 9.51 -24.32 -0.54
N LEU A 404 10.06 -23.14 -0.22
CA LEU A 404 11.15 -23.00 0.75
C LEU A 404 10.66 -23.27 2.18
N TRP A 405 9.40 -22.92 2.47
CA TRP A 405 8.84 -22.90 3.82
C TRP A 405 8.07 -24.17 4.16
N GLN A 406 7.65 -24.92 3.14
CA GLN A 406 6.95 -26.18 3.31
C GLN A 406 7.89 -27.20 3.94
N GLY A 407 7.60 -27.54 5.20
CA GLY A 407 8.39 -28.41 6.07
C GLY A 407 9.03 -29.56 5.31
N GLN A 408 10.33 -29.42 5.06
CA GLN A 408 11.13 -30.43 4.39
C GLN A 408 11.12 -31.73 5.20
N TYR A 409 10.17 -32.57 4.83
CA TYR A 409 10.17 -34.03 4.82
C TYR A 409 10.34 -34.78 6.14
N SER A 410 9.22 -35.42 6.50
CA SER A 410 9.02 -36.54 7.44
C SER A 410 8.93 -36.21 8.94
N GLY A 411 7.70 -35.96 9.41
CA GLY A 411 7.33 -35.97 10.83
C GLY A 411 6.14 -35.06 11.16
N PRO A 412 5.53 -35.19 12.35
CA PRO A 412 4.37 -34.40 12.79
C PRO A 412 4.68 -32.93 13.13
N SER A 413 5.86 -32.44 12.75
CA SER A 413 6.32 -31.07 13.03
C SER A 413 6.10 -30.21 11.78
N THR A 414 4.93 -29.57 11.68
CA THR A 414 4.61 -28.57 10.64
C THR A 414 5.12 -27.18 11.02
N THR A 415 6.17 -27.07 11.83
CA THR A 415 6.80 -25.77 12.06
C THR A 415 7.69 -25.48 10.85
N PRO A 416 7.48 -24.38 10.11
CA PRO A 416 8.43 -23.87 9.14
C PRO A 416 9.72 -23.65 9.92
N GLN A 417 10.68 -24.54 9.71
CA GLN A 417 12.03 -24.26 10.13
C GLN A 417 12.59 -23.29 9.09
N VAL A 418 13.37 -22.31 9.54
CA VAL A 418 14.26 -21.59 8.64
C VAL A 418 14.98 -22.66 7.84
N VAL A 419 14.86 -22.57 6.52
CA VAL A 419 15.55 -23.41 5.54
C VAL A 419 16.96 -23.73 6.07
N PRO A 420 17.53 -24.93 5.85
CA PRO A 420 18.96 -25.13 6.08
C PRO A 420 19.71 -23.90 5.57
N PRO A 421 20.72 -23.36 6.31
CA PRO A 421 21.28 -22.04 6.03
C PRO A 421 21.70 -21.80 4.57
N TYR A 422 21.87 -22.87 3.80
CA TYR A 422 22.06 -22.88 2.36
C TYR A 422 21.09 -23.85 1.69
N THR A 423 20.31 -23.37 0.71
CA THR A 423 19.47 -24.22 -0.17
C THR A 423 19.76 -23.97 -1.64
N ASN A 424 19.77 -25.03 -2.43
CA ASN A 424 19.96 -24.95 -3.87
C ASN A 424 18.60 -24.77 -4.59
N GLY A 425 18.45 -23.65 -5.29
CA GLY A 425 17.28 -23.24 -6.04
C GLY A 425 16.92 -24.16 -7.22
N THR A 426 17.87 -24.96 -7.72
CA THR A 426 17.63 -25.96 -8.77
C THR A 426 16.97 -27.24 -8.26
N ASN A 427 16.75 -27.37 -6.96
CA ASN A 427 16.11 -28.54 -6.38
C ASN A 427 14.69 -28.71 -6.99
N PRO A 428 14.37 -29.85 -7.63
CA PRO A 428 13.09 -30.05 -8.29
C PRO A 428 11.85 -29.86 -7.40
N ILE A 429 11.98 -30.01 -6.08
CA ILE A 429 10.88 -29.69 -5.16
C ILE A 429 10.41 -28.24 -5.32
N LEU A 430 11.33 -27.30 -5.57
CA LEU A 430 11.03 -25.86 -5.61
C LEU A 430 10.32 -25.44 -6.89
N TYR A 431 9.95 -26.38 -7.76
CA TYR A 431 9.22 -26.11 -8.99
C TYR A 431 7.79 -26.64 -8.88
N ASP A 432 6.82 -25.85 -9.34
CA ASP A 432 5.42 -26.28 -9.46
C ASP A 432 5.26 -27.24 -10.62
N TRP A 433 5.90 -26.91 -11.74
CA TRP A 433 5.88 -27.72 -12.94
C TRP A 433 7.10 -27.46 -13.81
N ASN A 434 7.37 -28.43 -14.69
CA ASN A 434 8.43 -28.39 -15.70
C ASN A 434 7.93 -29.15 -16.93
N VAL A 435 7.39 -28.43 -17.91
CA VAL A 435 6.65 -29.00 -19.05
C VAL A 435 7.43 -28.86 -20.34
N SER A 436 7.47 -29.92 -21.14
CA SER A 436 8.10 -29.88 -22.47
C SER A 436 7.26 -29.05 -23.43
N MET A 437 7.91 -28.22 -24.25
CA MET A 437 7.29 -27.32 -25.22
C MET A 437 7.72 -27.61 -26.67
N PRO A 438 7.42 -28.79 -27.26
CA PRO A 438 7.90 -29.14 -28.60
C PRO A 438 7.43 -28.18 -29.69
N SER A 439 6.27 -27.53 -29.50
CA SER A 439 5.70 -26.55 -30.42
C SER A 439 6.57 -25.29 -30.60
N LEU A 440 7.46 -25.01 -29.65
CA LEU A 440 8.41 -23.90 -29.69
C LEU A 440 9.72 -24.26 -30.40
N ASN A 441 10.04 -25.56 -30.53
CA ASN A 441 11.29 -26.02 -31.15
C ASN A 441 11.40 -25.65 -32.65
N THR A 442 10.29 -25.31 -33.30
CA THR A 442 10.27 -24.89 -34.71
C THR A 442 10.14 -23.37 -34.89
N MET A 443 10.10 -22.59 -33.80
CA MET A 443 9.98 -21.13 -33.86
C MET A 443 11.33 -20.45 -34.08
N ALA A 444 11.30 -19.20 -34.56
CA ALA A 444 12.49 -18.39 -34.71
C ALA A 444 13.03 -17.97 -33.33
N SER A 445 14.34 -18.17 -33.14
CA SER A 445 15.07 -17.75 -31.93
C SER A 445 15.49 -16.27 -32.06
N PRO A 446 15.60 -15.51 -30.96
CA PRO A 446 15.33 -15.88 -29.56
C PRO A 446 13.83 -15.96 -29.25
N LEU A 447 13.51 -16.78 -28.24
CA LEU A 447 12.21 -16.75 -27.57
C LEU A 447 12.37 -16.00 -26.26
N ALA A 448 11.48 -15.04 -25.99
CA ALA A 448 11.52 -14.24 -24.77
C ALA A 448 10.12 -14.06 -24.20
N ILE A 449 9.99 -14.18 -22.88
CA ILE A 449 8.76 -13.79 -22.17
C ILE A 449 8.74 -12.27 -22.07
N ARG A 450 7.61 -11.64 -22.45
CA ARG A 450 7.40 -10.19 -22.39
C ARG A 450 6.52 -9.79 -21.21
N ALA A 451 5.50 -10.58 -20.90
CA ALA A 451 4.68 -10.46 -19.71
C ALA A 451 4.19 -11.84 -19.29
N ALA A 452 3.95 -12.03 -17.99
CA ALA A 452 3.34 -13.25 -17.47
C ALA A 452 2.34 -12.87 -16.38
N PHE A 453 1.16 -13.48 -16.43
CA PHE A 453 0.06 -13.27 -15.50
C PHE A 453 -0.22 -14.60 -14.81
N TYR A 454 -0.05 -14.62 -13.49
CA TYR A 454 -0.21 -15.86 -12.72
C TYR A 454 -1.65 -16.39 -12.85
N GLY A 455 -1.77 -17.70 -13.11
CA GLY A 455 -3.07 -18.36 -13.25
C GLY A 455 -3.86 -17.98 -14.50
N ASP A 456 -3.23 -17.36 -15.50
CA ASP A 456 -3.89 -16.94 -16.75
C ASP A 456 -3.00 -17.29 -17.96
N MET A 457 -2.14 -16.37 -18.39
CA MET A 457 -1.33 -16.54 -19.60
C MET A 457 0.03 -15.86 -19.51
N MET A 458 0.95 -16.23 -20.40
CA MET A 458 2.15 -15.43 -20.69
C MET A 458 2.21 -14.98 -22.15
N LEU A 459 2.58 -13.72 -22.35
CA LEU A 459 2.87 -13.13 -23.65
C LEU A 459 4.36 -13.30 -23.95
N CYS A 460 4.66 -13.89 -25.10
CA CYS A 460 6.02 -14.17 -25.53
C CYS A 460 6.31 -13.57 -26.91
N LEU A 461 7.59 -13.33 -27.18
CA LEU A 461 8.12 -12.88 -28.46
C LEU A 461 9.01 -13.97 -29.06
N SER A 462 8.86 -14.21 -30.36
CA SER A 462 9.77 -14.99 -31.20
C SER A 462 10.44 -14.06 -32.23
N GLY A 463 11.76 -14.04 -32.23
CA GLY A 463 12.58 -13.13 -33.03
C GLY A 463 12.98 -11.86 -32.29
N TYR A 464 13.36 -10.83 -33.03
CA TYR A 464 13.79 -9.54 -32.50
C TYR A 464 12.78 -8.46 -32.84
N LEU A 465 12.51 -7.55 -31.91
CA LEU A 465 11.79 -6.33 -32.23
C LEU A 465 12.61 -5.48 -33.22
N PRO A 466 11.95 -4.78 -34.16
CA PRO A 466 12.65 -3.92 -35.11
C PRO A 466 13.50 -2.86 -34.42
N SER A 467 14.69 -2.60 -34.97
CA SER A 467 15.63 -1.63 -34.44
C SER A 467 16.31 -0.86 -35.56
N ALA A 468 16.31 0.46 -35.46
CA ALA A 468 17.13 1.29 -36.33
C ALA A 468 18.63 1.03 -36.04
N PRO A 469 19.53 1.15 -37.04
CA PRO A 469 20.96 0.99 -36.81
C PRO A 469 21.45 2.07 -35.83
N SER A 470 21.80 1.68 -34.61
CA SER A 470 22.44 2.56 -33.62
C SER A 470 23.90 2.18 -33.46
N THR A 471 24.76 3.18 -33.25
CA THR A 471 26.19 2.97 -32.99
C THR A 471 26.49 2.44 -31.58
N VAL A 472 25.46 2.30 -30.72
CA VAL A 472 25.63 2.07 -29.28
C VAL A 472 25.14 0.69 -28.81
N PHE A 473 24.07 0.11 -29.38
CA PHE A 473 23.46 -1.14 -28.85
C PHE A 473 23.10 -2.23 -29.86
N GLY A 474 23.64 -2.20 -31.08
CA GLY A 474 23.77 -3.41 -31.88
C GLY A 474 23.08 -3.40 -33.24
N SER A 475 22.75 -4.61 -33.70
CA SER A 475 22.42 -4.91 -35.10
C SER A 475 21.04 -4.36 -35.49
N SER A 476 20.90 -3.88 -36.72
CA SER A 476 19.60 -3.49 -37.27
C SER A 476 18.73 -4.72 -37.52
N HIS A 477 17.50 -4.72 -37.01
CA HIS A 477 16.50 -5.75 -37.26
C HIS A 477 15.31 -5.18 -38.01
N THR A 478 15.00 -5.76 -39.18
CA THR A 478 13.90 -5.31 -40.05
C THR A 478 13.04 -6.47 -40.54
N ASP A 479 13.20 -7.65 -39.93
CA ASP A 479 12.44 -8.84 -40.28
C ASP A 479 11.10 -8.86 -39.52
N PRO A 480 10.06 -9.51 -40.05
CA PRO A 480 8.85 -9.80 -39.28
C PRO A 480 9.15 -10.55 -37.99
N TYR A 481 8.45 -10.18 -36.93
CA TYR A 481 8.53 -10.80 -35.61
C TYR A 481 7.18 -11.36 -35.20
N MET A 482 7.14 -12.23 -34.19
CA MET A 482 5.91 -12.91 -33.80
C MET A 482 5.67 -12.79 -32.30
N TYR A 483 4.48 -12.35 -31.92
CA TYR A 483 3.95 -12.60 -30.58
C TYR A 483 3.22 -13.92 -30.54
N PHE A 484 3.26 -14.57 -29.38
CA PHE A 484 2.46 -15.72 -29.09
C PHE A 484 2.10 -15.76 -27.61
N ALA A 485 0.93 -16.31 -27.32
CA ALA A 485 0.47 -16.53 -25.98
C ALA A 485 0.61 -17.99 -25.57
N VAL A 486 0.91 -18.22 -24.30
CA VAL A 486 0.97 -19.56 -23.72
C VAL A 486 0.10 -19.60 -22.48
N ASN A 487 -0.68 -20.67 -22.37
CA ASN A 487 -1.56 -20.95 -21.24
C ASN A 487 -0.77 -21.23 -19.96
N LEU A 488 -1.13 -20.54 -18.88
CA LEU A 488 -0.67 -20.79 -17.52
C LEU A 488 -1.80 -21.23 -16.58
N ASP A 489 -3.05 -21.19 -17.04
CA ASP A 489 -4.23 -21.65 -16.30
C ASP A 489 -4.50 -23.14 -16.57
N GLU A 490 -4.38 -23.98 -15.53
CA GLU A 490 -4.67 -25.41 -15.65
C GLU A 490 -6.16 -25.73 -15.84
N THR A 491 -7.06 -24.79 -15.50
CA THR A 491 -8.51 -24.96 -15.64
C THR A 491 -8.97 -24.77 -17.09
N GLU A 492 -8.26 -23.96 -17.87
CA GLU A 492 -8.51 -23.71 -19.30
C GLU A 492 -7.73 -24.65 -20.23
N GLY A 493 -6.99 -25.61 -19.67
CA GLY A 493 -6.31 -26.68 -20.40
C GLY A 493 -4.91 -26.98 -19.87
N SER A 494 -4.12 -27.76 -20.62
CA SER A 494 -2.76 -28.07 -20.18
C SER A 494 -1.88 -26.81 -20.18
N ILE A 495 -1.17 -26.58 -19.06
CA ILE A 495 -0.12 -25.56 -18.95
C ILE A 495 0.91 -25.78 -20.07
N GLY A 496 1.34 -24.70 -20.72
CA GLY A 496 2.28 -24.75 -21.84
C GLY A 496 1.61 -24.89 -23.22
N ASN A 497 0.28 -24.97 -23.30
CA ASN A 497 -0.39 -24.90 -24.59
C ASN A 497 -0.26 -23.50 -25.20
N VAL A 498 0.14 -23.42 -26.47
CA VAL A 498 0.16 -22.16 -27.21
C VAL A 498 -1.26 -21.80 -27.61
N LEU A 499 -1.75 -20.67 -27.10
CA LEU A 499 -3.12 -20.19 -27.32
C LEU A 499 -3.28 -19.58 -28.71
N TRP A 500 -2.39 -18.67 -29.08
CA TRP A 500 -2.37 -18.01 -30.39
C TRP A 500 -0.96 -17.62 -30.80
N LYS A 501 -0.80 -17.31 -32.10
CA LYS A 501 0.44 -16.78 -32.70
C LYS A 501 0.09 -15.69 -33.70
N LYS A 502 0.78 -14.56 -33.61
CA LYS A 502 0.59 -13.41 -34.49
C LYS A 502 1.92 -12.90 -35.01
N THR A 503 2.13 -12.99 -36.32
CA THR A 503 3.26 -12.34 -37.00
C THR A 503 2.93 -10.89 -37.30
N ILE A 504 3.83 -9.98 -36.92
CA ILE A 504 3.73 -8.55 -37.14
C ILE A 504 4.85 -8.12 -38.10
N ASN A 505 4.48 -7.30 -39.09
CA ASN A 505 5.45 -6.68 -39.98
C ASN A 505 6.00 -5.40 -39.34
N PRO A 506 7.31 -5.13 -39.48
CA PRO A 506 7.90 -3.90 -38.96
C PRO A 506 7.22 -2.65 -39.53
N PRO A 507 7.08 -1.57 -38.74
CA PRO A 507 6.56 -0.32 -39.24
C PRO A 507 7.47 0.27 -40.33
N SER A 508 6.87 1.00 -41.27
CA SER A 508 7.62 1.70 -42.32
C SER A 508 8.52 2.79 -41.75
N GLY A 509 9.67 3.04 -42.38
CA GLY A 509 10.59 4.10 -41.95
C GLY A 509 11.74 3.61 -41.06
N ASN A 510 11.87 2.29 -40.89
CA ASN A 510 12.96 1.68 -40.11
C ASN A 510 12.97 2.18 -38.66
N LEU A 511 11.80 2.14 -38.03
CA LEU A 511 11.60 2.60 -36.65
C LEU A 511 12.09 1.55 -35.65
N THR A 512 12.60 2.01 -34.53
CA THR A 512 12.89 1.19 -33.35
C THR A 512 11.60 0.95 -32.58
N VAL A 513 11.26 -0.32 -32.39
CA VAL A 513 10.07 -0.76 -31.66
C VAL A 513 10.48 -1.31 -30.30
N THR A 514 9.79 -0.89 -29.25
CA THR A 514 9.99 -1.41 -27.90
C THR A 514 8.67 -1.90 -27.31
N PHE A 515 8.73 -3.00 -26.57
CA PHE A 515 7.60 -3.48 -25.78
C PHE A 515 7.48 -2.61 -24.52
N THR A 516 6.30 -2.05 -24.29
CA THR A 516 6.06 -1.13 -23.17
C THR A 516 5.53 -1.86 -21.94
N GLY A 517 4.56 -2.74 -22.15
CA GLY A 517 3.88 -3.43 -21.07
C GLY A 517 2.60 -4.11 -21.56
N ALA A 518 2.00 -4.89 -20.69
CA ALA A 518 0.72 -5.55 -20.92
C ALA A 518 -0.13 -5.49 -19.65
N ASP A 519 -1.43 -5.25 -19.81
CA ASP A 519 -2.39 -5.16 -18.73
C ASP A 519 -3.49 -6.22 -18.96
N PRO A 520 -3.57 -7.26 -18.09
CA PRO A 520 -4.53 -8.34 -18.24
C PRO A 520 -5.97 -7.87 -17.94
N THR A 521 -6.14 -6.81 -17.14
CA THR A 521 -7.45 -6.26 -16.77
C THR A 521 -8.13 -5.58 -17.95
N THR A 522 -7.36 -4.87 -18.78
CA THR A 522 -7.86 -4.28 -20.03
C THR A 522 -7.77 -5.24 -21.22
N GLY A 523 -6.96 -6.29 -21.12
CA GLY A 523 -6.71 -7.25 -22.21
C GLY A 523 -5.84 -6.65 -23.32
N VAL A 524 -4.96 -5.69 -23.00
CA VAL A 524 -4.17 -4.93 -23.99
C VAL A 524 -2.68 -5.01 -23.67
N PHE A 525 -1.86 -5.17 -24.72
CA PHE A 525 -0.43 -4.91 -24.65
C PHE A 525 -0.01 -3.81 -25.63
N VAL A 526 1.06 -3.08 -25.29
CA VAL A 526 1.44 -1.85 -25.98
C VAL A 526 2.88 -1.91 -26.50
N GLU A 527 3.06 -1.48 -27.73
CA GLU A 527 4.34 -1.20 -28.34
C GLU A 527 4.57 0.30 -28.52
N TYR A 528 5.83 0.68 -28.53
CA TYR A 528 6.29 2.04 -28.72
C TYR A 528 7.24 2.16 -29.91
N ASN A 529 6.93 3.07 -30.83
CA ASN A 529 7.75 3.43 -31.98
C ASN A 529 8.60 4.67 -31.67
N ALA A 530 9.91 4.49 -31.52
CA ALA A 530 10.81 5.49 -30.94
C ALA A 530 10.93 6.79 -31.72
N GLU A 531 11.19 6.72 -33.02
CA GLU A 531 11.51 7.88 -33.83
C GLU A 531 10.28 8.72 -34.19
N THR A 532 9.07 8.16 -34.05
CA THR A 532 7.80 8.90 -34.25
C THR A 532 7.08 9.25 -32.96
N MET A 533 7.54 8.76 -31.80
CA MET A 533 6.90 8.95 -30.50
C MET A 533 5.43 8.49 -30.45
N GLN A 534 5.17 7.34 -31.06
CA GLN A 534 3.82 6.80 -31.22
C GLN A 534 3.66 5.41 -30.61
N TRP A 535 2.49 5.19 -30.03
CA TRP A 535 2.06 3.98 -29.37
C TRP A 535 1.16 3.13 -30.25
N VAL A 536 1.24 1.82 -30.13
CA VAL A 536 0.36 0.86 -30.82
C VAL A 536 -0.15 -0.15 -29.80
N GLY A 537 -1.47 -0.32 -29.72
CA GLY A 537 -2.10 -1.29 -28.83
C GLY A 537 -2.59 -2.53 -29.56
N TYR A 538 -2.43 -3.68 -28.91
CA TYR A 538 -2.81 -4.99 -29.40
C TYR A 538 -3.58 -5.76 -28.33
N SER A 539 -4.45 -6.67 -28.76
CA SER A 539 -5.25 -7.54 -27.89
C SER A 539 -4.41 -8.67 -27.32
N LEU A 540 -4.53 -8.93 -26.01
CA LEU A 540 -3.98 -10.12 -25.37
C LEU A 540 -4.75 -11.39 -25.76
N GLU A 541 -6.01 -11.28 -26.20
CA GLU A 541 -6.85 -12.42 -26.56
C GLU A 541 -6.37 -13.14 -27.83
N ASP A 542 -5.89 -12.38 -28.83
CA ASP A 542 -5.56 -12.93 -30.15
C ASP A 542 -4.34 -12.28 -30.84
N GLY A 543 -3.74 -11.25 -30.22
CA GLY A 543 -2.62 -10.49 -30.78
C GLY A 543 -3.02 -9.49 -31.88
N GLU A 544 -4.31 -9.32 -32.18
CA GLU A 544 -4.75 -8.36 -33.19
C GLU A 544 -4.51 -6.91 -32.74
N LYS A 545 -4.15 -6.06 -33.71
CA LYS A 545 -3.97 -4.64 -33.45
C LYS A 545 -5.34 -3.99 -33.19
N ILE A 546 -5.48 -3.30 -32.07
CA ILE A 546 -6.73 -2.63 -31.67
C ILE A 546 -6.71 -1.16 -32.10
N TRP A 547 -5.60 -0.45 -31.87
CA TRP A 547 -5.49 0.99 -32.13
C TRP A 547 -4.07 1.41 -32.49
N GLY A 548 -3.93 2.68 -32.87
CA GLY A 548 -2.64 3.32 -33.18
C GLY A 548 -2.19 3.17 -34.64
N PRO A 549 -0.99 3.69 -34.99
CA PRO A 549 -0.11 4.45 -34.12
C PRO A 549 -0.76 5.76 -33.62
N THR A 550 -0.66 6.03 -32.32
CA THR A 550 -1.16 7.27 -31.69
C THR A 550 -0.07 7.91 -30.85
N GLY A 551 0.10 9.23 -30.95
CA GLY A 551 1.12 9.98 -30.24
C GLY A 551 1.53 11.21 -31.03
N ASP A 552 1.35 12.38 -30.45
CA ASP A 552 1.77 13.69 -30.97
C ASP A 552 2.49 14.43 -29.83
N GLN A 553 3.64 13.85 -29.45
CA GLN A 553 4.43 14.30 -28.31
C GLN A 553 5.47 15.34 -28.73
N THR A 554 5.98 16.12 -27.78
CA THR A 554 6.97 17.15 -28.12
C THR A 554 8.27 16.50 -28.59
N PRO A 555 9.00 17.04 -29.58
CA PRO A 555 10.24 16.43 -30.06
C PRO A 555 11.31 16.13 -28.99
N LEU A 556 11.30 16.86 -27.86
CA LEU A 556 12.20 16.57 -26.73
C LEU A 556 11.87 15.27 -26.01
N ASP A 557 10.65 14.75 -26.14
CA ASP A 557 10.22 13.47 -25.58
C ASP A 557 10.92 12.28 -26.23
N PHE A 558 11.59 12.48 -27.37
CA PHE A 558 12.48 11.45 -27.93
C PHE A 558 13.62 11.08 -26.97
N TYR A 559 14.08 12.04 -26.15
CA TYR A 559 15.17 11.82 -25.21
C TYR A 559 14.64 11.44 -23.83
N TYR A 560 14.84 10.18 -23.44
CA TYR A 560 14.62 9.74 -22.07
C TYR A 560 15.96 9.68 -21.32
N MET A 561 16.24 10.69 -20.50
CA MET A 561 17.39 10.75 -19.58
C MET A 561 18.72 10.22 -20.18
N GLY A 562 19.06 10.65 -21.40
CA GLY A 562 20.30 10.25 -22.10
C GLY A 562 20.17 9.10 -23.11
N TRP A 563 18.99 8.49 -23.27
CA TRP A 563 18.74 7.34 -24.15
C TRP A 563 17.55 7.57 -25.11
N SER A 564 17.52 6.80 -26.20
CA SER A 564 16.37 6.70 -27.11
C SER A 564 15.46 5.55 -26.66
N GLY A 565 14.22 5.84 -26.26
CA GLY A 565 13.23 4.83 -25.88
C GLY A 565 12.37 5.30 -24.71
N MET A 566 11.05 5.35 -24.89
CA MET A 566 10.12 5.84 -23.88
C MET A 566 9.81 4.77 -22.83
N SER A 567 9.53 5.19 -21.59
CA SER A 567 9.07 4.31 -20.51
C SER A 567 7.62 4.64 -20.15
N GLY A 568 6.67 4.16 -20.98
CA GLY A 568 5.25 4.23 -20.67
C GLY A 568 4.90 3.33 -19.47
N LYS A 569 4.00 3.79 -18.60
CA LYS A 569 3.50 3.04 -17.45
C LYS A 569 2.03 2.71 -17.63
N LEU A 570 1.65 1.47 -17.40
CA LEU A 570 0.27 1.00 -17.52
C LEU A 570 -0.30 0.90 -16.11
N ALA A 571 -1.36 1.66 -15.82
CA ALA A 571 -2.06 1.60 -14.53
C ALA A 571 -3.49 2.14 -14.68
N TYR A 572 -4.43 1.63 -13.87
CA TYR A 572 -5.82 2.12 -13.83
C TYR A 572 -6.52 2.17 -15.21
N GLY A 573 -6.17 1.25 -16.12
CA GLY A 573 -6.71 1.21 -17.48
C GLY A 573 -6.14 2.28 -18.44
N ASN A 574 -5.07 2.99 -18.05
CA ASN A 574 -4.44 4.04 -18.83
C ASN A 574 -2.94 3.76 -19.08
N LEU A 575 -2.44 4.31 -20.19
CA LEU A 575 -1.03 4.43 -20.51
C LEU A 575 -0.55 5.83 -20.16
N TYR A 576 0.29 5.93 -19.13
CA TYR A 576 0.97 7.16 -18.74
C TYR A 576 2.33 7.25 -19.42
N SER A 577 2.42 8.22 -20.33
CA SER A 577 3.60 8.50 -21.13
C SER A 577 4.36 9.69 -20.54
N CYS A 578 5.65 9.54 -20.29
CA CYS A 578 6.49 10.58 -19.71
C CYS A 578 7.96 10.33 -20.08
N ASN A 579 8.63 11.32 -20.68
CA ASN A 579 10.00 11.12 -21.18
C ASN A 579 11.10 11.91 -20.49
N GLY A 580 10.88 12.43 -19.30
CA GLY A 580 11.91 13.25 -18.67
C GLY A 580 12.00 14.57 -19.43
N MET A 581 12.78 14.64 -20.51
CA MET A 581 13.27 15.87 -21.12
C MET A 581 12.22 16.78 -21.75
N GLY A 582 11.10 16.26 -22.28
CA GLY A 582 10.02 17.11 -22.78
C GLY A 582 9.16 17.72 -21.66
N GLY A 583 9.24 17.17 -20.44
CA GLY A 583 8.56 17.68 -19.25
C GLY A 583 7.04 17.59 -19.30
N ILE A 584 6.46 16.84 -20.23
CA ILE A 584 5.01 16.67 -20.37
C ILE A 584 4.66 15.20 -20.06
N ILE A 585 3.59 15.02 -19.29
CA ILE A 585 2.98 13.72 -19.04
C ILE A 585 1.71 13.64 -19.87
N TYR A 586 1.49 12.51 -20.53
CA TYR A 586 0.31 12.24 -21.34
C TYR A 586 -0.39 10.99 -20.81
N ALA A 587 -1.71 11.04 -20.62
CA ALA A 587 -2.51 9.88 -20.31
C ALA A 587 -3.33 9.45 -21.53
N TYR A 588 -3.16 8.21 -21.97
CA TYR A 588 -3.95 7.62 -23.03
C TYR A 588 -4.82 6.49 -22.48
N ASP A 589 -6.07 6.37 -22.92
CA ASP A 589 -6.92 5.22 -22.59
C ASP A 589 -6.35 3.95 -23.24
N LEU A 590 -6.15 2.87 -22.46
CA LEU A 590 -5.51 1.65 -22.98
C LEU A 590 -6.37 0.91 -24.01
N LYS A 591 -7.69 1.02 -23.95
CA LYS A 591 -8.59 0.28 -24.86
C LYS A 591 -8.72 0.95 -26.22
N THR A 592 -8.55 2.27 -26.29
CA THR A 592 -8.82 3.06 -27.50
C THR A 592 -7.60 3.80 -28.03
N GLY A 593 -6.57 4.01 -27.21
CA GLY A 593 -5.40 4.83 -27.53
C GLY A 593 -5.69 6.33 -27.59
N ASN A 594 -6.86 6.80 -27.13
CA ASN A 594 -7.22 8.21 -27.14
C ASN A 594 -6.50 8.98 -26.03
N LEU A 595 -6.01 10.18 -26.33
CA LEU A 595 -5.46 11.09 -25.31
C LEU A 595 -6.59 11.59 -24.40
N LEU A 596 -6.43 11.40 -23.09
CA LEU A 596 -7.38 11.81 -22.06
C LEU A 596 -7.03 13.18 -21.50
N TRP A 597 -5.78 13.36 -21.05
CA TRP A 597 -5.29 14.60 -20.47
C TRP A 597 -3.77 14.70 -20.61
N THR A 598 -3.25 15.92 -20.41
CA THR A 598 -1.81 16.20 -20.31
C THR A 598 -1.48 17.01 -19.07
N TYR A 599 -0.29 16.79 -18.52
CA TYR A 599 0.26 17.61 -17.44
C TYR A 599 1.62 18.19 -17.87
N GLY A 600 1.88 19.46 -17.53
CA GLY A 600 3.11 20.20 -17.80
C GLY A 600 2.95 21.34 -18.83
N ASN A 601 1.82 21.40 -19.54
CA ASN A 601 1.55 22.33 -20.63
C ASN A 601 0.19 23.05 -20.55
N GLY A 602 -0.53 22.94 -19.42
CA GLY A 602 -1.88 23.48 -19.22
C GLY A 602 -1.95 24.89 -18.59
N GLY A 603 -0.85 25.41 -18.04
CA GLY A 603 -0.82 26.72 -17.37
C GLY A 603 -0.62 26.62 -15.85
N GLU A 604 -1.06 27.62 -15.08
CA GLU A 604 -0.97 27.59 -13.62
C GLU A 604 -1.69 26.36 -13.04
N GLY A 605 -1.04 25.61 -12.14
CA GLY A 605 -1.54 24.32 -11.64
C GLY A 605 -1.38 23.14 -12.61
N ASN A 606 -0.82 23.36 -13.80
CA ASN A 606 -0.49 22.33 -14.80
C ASN A 606 0.71 22.84 -15.64
N SER A 607 1.87 22.97 -15.01
CA SER A 607 3.03 23.56 -15.67
C SER A 607 4.33 22.92 -15.22
N THR A 608 5.14 22.61 -16.21
CA THR A 608 6.57 22.31 -16.05
C THR A 608 7.41 23.40 -16.71
N ASN A 609 6.84 24.57 -17.02
CA ASN A 609 7.58 25.68 -17.62
C ASN A 609 8.76 26.10 -16.74
N SER A 610 9.97 26.07 -17.30
CA SER A 610 11.20 26.48 -16.62
C SER A 610 11.61 27.94 -16.86
N GLY A 611 10.92 28.64 -17.76
CA GLY A 611 11.34 29.95 -18.23
C GLY A 611 12.68 29.87 -18.97
N PHE A 612 13.75 30.31 -18.30
CA PHE A 612 15.13 30.29 -18.83
C PHE A 612 16.07 29.40 -18.02
N GLU A 613 15.56 28.66 -17.03
CA GLU A 613 16.39 27.79 -16.18
C GLU A 613 16.90 26.57 -16.95
N VAL A 614 16.11 26.02 -17.88
CA VAL A 614 16.57 24.97 -18.82
C VAL A 614 16.07 25.23 -20.25
N PRO A 615 16.66 24.60 -21.29
CA PRO A 615 16.21 24.72 -22.69
C PRO A 615 14.85 24.05 -23.01
N GLY A 616 13.78 24.43 -22.31
CA GLY A 616 12.43 23.86 -22.45
C GLY A 616 11.69 23.78 -21.12
N PRO A 617 10.62 22.97 -21.02
CA PRO A 617 10.06 22.60 -19.73
C PRO A 617 11.08 21.84 -18.86
N TYR A 618 10.89 21.86 -17.53
CA TYR A 618 11.70 21.07 -16.61
C TYR A 618 11.60 19.59 -16.94
N PRO A 619 12.73 18.89 -17.05
CA PRO A 619 12.71 17.46 -17.23
C PRO A 619 11.95 16.78 -16.09
N THR A 620 10.88 16.06 -16.39
CA THR A 620 9.97 15.49 -15.38
C THR A 620 9.76 14.01 -15.68
N THR A 621 9.95 13.16 -14.66
CA THR A 621 9.85 11.70 -14.76
C THR A 621 8.88 11.14 -13.72
N ILE A 622 8.17 10.07 -14.06
CA ILE A 622 7.33 9.31 -13.12
C ILE A 622 8.23 8.40 -12.27
N TYR A 623 8.14 8.54 -10.94
CA TYR A 623 8.91 7.74 -9.99
C TYR A 623 8.06 6.75 -9.17
N ALA A 624 6.75 6.99 -9.06
CA ALA A 624 5.81 6.03 -8.48
C ALA A 624 4.38 6.30 -8.98
N ILE A 625 3.56 5.25 -9.08
CA ILE A 625 2.12 5.32 -9.29
C ILE A 625 1.46 4.41 -8.25
N GLY A 626 0.52 4.93 -7.48
CA GLY A 626 -0.20 4.15 -6.47
C GLY A 626 -1.39 4.90 -5.89
N SER A 627 -2.43 4.15 -5.51
CA SER A 627 -3.67 4.67 -4.91
C SER A 627 -4.27 5.87 -5.67
N GLY A 628 -4.27 5.83 -7.01
CA GLY A 628 -4.84 6.87 -7.87
C GLY A 628 -3.98 8.13 -8.05
N VAL A 629 -2.71 8.12 -7.61
CA VAL A 629 -1.79 9.26 -7.71
C VAL A 629 -0.53 8.88 -8.49
N ILE A 630 -0.07 9.79 -9.34
CA ILE A 630 1.21 9.74 -10.06
C ILE A 630 2.18 10.68 -9.36
N TYR A 631 3.29 10.13 -8.86
CA TYR A 631 4.35 10.89 -8.22
C TYR A 631 5.47 11.14 -9.22
N THR A 632 5.75 12.42 -9.46
CA THR A 632 6.79 12.84 -10.40
C THR A 632 7.80 13.73 -9.73
N ILE A 633 9.04 13.69 -10.21
CA ILE A 633 10.09 14.57 -9.74
C ILE A 633 10.84 15.11 -10.95
N THR A 634 11.25 16.38 -10.85
CA THR A 634 12.18 16.98 -11.80
C THR A 634 13.55 16.33 -11.65
N GLY A 635 14.02 15.67 -12.71
CA GLY A 635 15.25 14.88 -12.67
C GLY A 635 16.05 14.97 -13.94
N GLU A 636 17.37 14.84 -13.83
CA GLU A 636 18.30 14.88 -14.95
C GLU A 636 19.28 13.71 -14.89
N HIS A 637 19.83 13.30 -16.05
CA HIS A 637 20.86 12.27 -16.09
C HIS A 637 22.13 12.71 -15.33
N THR A 638 22.50 13.97 -15.50
CA THR A 638 23.59 14.63 -14.76
C THR A 638 23.26 16.09 -14.67
N PHE A 639 23.08 16.61 -13.45
CA PHE A 639 22.89 18.04 -13.26
C PHE A 639 24.21 18.79 -13.45
N GLU A 640 24.14 19.97 -14.07
CA GLU A 640 25.17 20.98 -13.92
C GLU A 640 25.07 21.61 -12.53
N THR A 641 26.22 22.03 -11.97
CA THR A 641 26.24 22.75 -10.69
C THR A 641 26.48 24.25 -10.91
N PRO A 642 25.79 25.13 -10.15
CA PRO A 642 24.68 24.81 -9.25
C PRO A 642 23.47 24.27 -10.01
N ILE A 643 22.72 23.37 -9.37
CA ILE A 643 21.47 22.84 -9.92
C ILE A 643 20.54 24.02 -10.24
N PHE A 644 19.92 24.00 -11.42
CA PHE A 644 18.96 25.02 -11.84
C PHE A 644 17.85 25.20 -10.81
N LYS A 645 17.26 26.39 -10.72
CA LYS A 645 16.23 26.69 -9.71
C LYS A 645 14.88 26.13 -10.13
N GLY A 646 13.94 26.03 -9.20
CA GLY A 646 12.53 25.76 -9.51
C GLY A 646 12.19 24.30 -9.84
N ALA A 647 13.11 23.35 -9.64
CA ALA A 647 12.80 21.93 -9.72
C ALA A 647 11.81 21.51 -8.63
N LEU A 648 10.86 20.62 -8.96
CA LEU A 648 9.79 20.19 -8.05
C LEU A 648 9.62 18.66 -8.02
N SER A 649 9.29 18.13 -6.84
CA SER A 649 8.51 16.91 -6.66
C SER A 649 7.01 17.25 -6.69
N ARG A 650 6.18 16.35 -7.23
CA ARG A 650 4.74 16.58 -7.46
C ARG A 650 3.92 15.32 -7.22
N GLY A 651 2.72 15.49 -6.68
CA GLY A 651 1.64 14.50 -6.73
C GLY A 651 0.58 14.95 -7.74
N ILE A 652 0.20 14.07 -8.67
CA ILE A 652 -0.76 14.35 -9.74
C ILE A 652 -1.86 13.30 -9.69
N ASN A 653 -3.12 13.70 -9.78
CA ASN A 653 -4.24 12.78 -9.86
C ASN A 653 -4.18 11.96 -11.15
N ALA A 654 -4.15 10.63 -11.03
CA ALA A 654 -4.00 9.73 -12.17
C ALA A 654 -5.22 9.71 -13.11
N THR A 655 -6.38 10.16 -12.63
CA THR A 655 -7.64 10.14 -13.39
C THR A 655 -7.77 11.33 -14.32
N ASP A 656 -7.43 12.54 -13.86
CA ASP A 656 -7.72 13.79 -14.58
C ASP A 656 -6.49 14.71 -14.77
N GLY A 657 -5.33 14.33 -14.23
CA GLY A 657 -4.09 15.11 -14.35
C GLY A 657 -4.04 16.36 -13.47
N THR A 658 -4.96 16.52 -12.50
CA THR A 658 -4.93 17.65 -11.56
C THR A 658 -3.74 17.58 -10.61
N GLU A 659 -3.06 18.70 -10.39
CA GLU A 659 -1.98 18.81 -9.41
C GLU A 659 -2.56 18.74 -7.99
N ILE A 660 -2.07 17.80 -7.19
CA ILE A 660 -2.48 17.60 -5.79
C ILE A 660 -1.57 18.40 -4.86
N TRP A 661 -0.26 18.29 -5.07
CA TRP A 661 0.74 19.01 -4.28
C TRP A 661 2.05 19.13 -5.04
N THR A 662 2.87 20.12 -4.66
CA THR A 662 4.26 20.25 -5.10
C THR A 662 5.18 20.61 -3.94
N LEU A 663 6.46 20.26 -4.07
CA LEU A 663 7.51 20.59 -3.12
C LEU A 663 8.82 20.81 -3.90
N SER A 664 9.66 21.78 -3.52
CA SER A 664 10.93 22.00 -4.23
C SER A 664 11.87 20.82 -4.03
N SER A 665 12.34 20.25 -5.14
CA SER A 665 13.23 19.09 -5.13
C SER A 665 13.81 18.84 -6.51
N ALA A 666 15.07 18.40 -6.57
CA ALA A 666 15.73 17.90 -7.77
C ALA A 666 16.34 16.53 -7.46
N VAL A 667 16.21 15.54 -8.36
CA VAL A 667 16.67 14.17 -8.09
C VAL A 667 17.43 13.61 -9.30
N ALA A 668 18.64 13.07 -9.09
CA ALA A 668 19.36 12.34 -10.15
C ALA A 668 18.52 11.20 -10.74
N SER A 669 18.65 10.99 -12.04
CA SER A 669 17.92 9.98 -12.83
C SER A 669 17.93 8.54 -12.31
N SER A 670 18.89 8.19 -11.47
CA SER A 670 19.06 6.83 -10.92
C SER A 670 18.57 6.69 -9.48
N SER A 671 18.20 7.80 -8.83
CA SER A 671 17.70 7.78 -7.46
C SER A 671 16.20 7.49 -7.47
N LEU A 672 15.75 6.54 -6.67
CA LEU A 672 14.36 6.08 -6.65
C LEU A 672 13.58 6.65 -5.47
N THR A 673 12.26 6.66 -5.61
CA THR A 673 11.31 7.03 -4.55
C THR A 673 10.57 5.79 -4.05
N ALA A 674 9.97 5.88 -2.88
CA ALA A 674 9.02 4.89 -2.38
C ALA A 674 7.79 5.59 -1.81
N ILE A 675 6.62 4.95 -1.97
CA ILE A 675 5.35 5.39 -1.39
C ILE A 675 4.73 4.25 -0.59
N ALA A 676 4.28 4.53 0.64
CA ALA A 676 3.50 3.60 1.44
C ALA A 676 2.95 4.29 2.70
N ASP A 677 1.90 3.73 3.30
CA ASP A 677 1.33 4.19 4.58
C ASP A 677 0.84 5.66 4.56
N GLY A 678 0.60 6.25 3.39
CA GLY A 678 0.29 7.66 3.22
C GLY A 678 1.50 8.59 3.20
N TYR A 679 2.72 8.04 3.00
CA TYR A 679 3.99 8.77 2.95
C TYR A 679 4.74 8.53 1.64
N ALA A 680 5.57 9.49 1.25
CA ALA A 680 6.52 9.36 0.14
C ALA A 680 7.92 9.76 0.59
N THR A 681 8.95 9.08 0.07
CA THR A 681 10.35 9.36 0.39
C THR A 681 11.27 9.40 -0.82
N TRP A 682 12.25 10.30 -0.78
CA TRP A 682 13.30 10.47 -1.79
C TRP A 682 14.48 11.27 -1.22
N CYS A 683 15.63 11.27 -1.90
CA CYS A 683 16.76 12.14 -1.55
C CYS A 683 16.77 13.39 -2.42
N ASN A 684 16.66 14.57 -1.82
CA ASN A 684 16.67 15.85 -2.53
C ASN A 684 18.11 16.27 -2.83
N GLY A 685 18.44 16.46 -4.10
CA GLY A 685 19.77 16.84 -4.58
C GLY A 685 20.16 18.28 -4.29
N TYR A 686 19.23 19.18 -3.95
CA TYR A 686 19.58 20.55 -3.57
C TYR A 686 20.40 20.59 -2.27
N ASP A 687 20.13 19.69 -1.32
CA ASP A 687 20.73 19.67 0.01
C ASP A 687 21.22 18.28 0.47
N ASN A 688 21.17 17.27 -0.42
CA ASN A 688 21.53 15.87 -0.18
C ASN A 688 20.92 15.28 1.10
N GLN A 689 19.66 15.64 1.41
CA GLN A 689 18.90 15.04 2.50
C GLN A 689 17.82 14.10 1.97
N ILE A 690 17.53 13.05 2.74
CA ILE A 690 16.31 12.24 2.57
C ILE A 690 15.14 13.05 3.12
N TYR A 691 14.10 13.18 2.32
CA TYR A 691 12.84 13.80 2.67
C TYR A 691 11.79 12.72 2.84
N VAL A 692 10.93 12.88 3.85
CA VAL A 692 9.67 12.14 3.94
C VAL A 692 8.53 13.14 4.05
N VAL A 693 7.55 13.00 3.17
CA VAL A 693 6.33 13.82 3.19
C VAL A 693 5.10 12.96 3.46
N GLY A 694 4.12 13.54 4.14
CA GLY A 694 2.85 12.88 4.48
C GLY A 694 2.04 13.66 5.52
N ARG A 695 0.90 13.09 5.91
CA ARG A 695 -0.04 13.76 6.83
C ARG A 695 0.49 13.74 8.28
N GLY A 696 0.78 14.92 8.82
CA GLY A 696 1.39 15.11 10.14
C GLY A 696 0.38 15.32 11.28
N PRO A 697 0.73 14.98 12.53
CA PRO A 697 -0.10 15.32 13.69
C PRO A 697 -0.09 16.83 13.97
N SER A 698 -1.20 17.36 14.52
CA SER A 698 -1.33 18.76 14.94
C SER A 698 -1.76 18.87 16.41
N VAL A 699 -1.57 20.05 17.00
CA VAL A 699 -2.08 20.38 18.33
C VAL A 699 -2.78 21.73 18.32
N THR A 700 -4.02 21.77 18.82
CA THR A 700 -4.79 22.99 19.05
C THR A 700 -4.66 23.40 20.52
N THR A 701 -4.59 24.70 20.79
CA THR A 701 -4.71 25.28 22.14
C THR A 701 -5.86 26.28 22.17
N VAL A 702 -6.46 26.50 23.33
CA VAL A 702 -7.49 27.53 23.52
C VAL A 702 -7.44 28.09 24.93
N SER A 703 -7.71 29.39 25.04
CA SER A 703 -7.80 30.13 26.29
C SER A 703 -8.95 31.14 26.24
N ALA A 704 -9.57 31.35 27.38
CA ALA A 704 -10.63 32.33 27.61
C ALA A 704 -10.29 33.14 28.88
N PRO A 705 -11.04 34.22 29.19
CA PRO A 705 -10.79 34.99 30.41
C PRO A 705 -10.92 34.13 31.68
N ASP A 706 -9.88 34.13 32.53
CA ASP A 706 -9.86 33.41 33.83
C ASP A 706 -10.76 34.05 34.90
N ILE A 707 -11.33 35.23 34.61
CA ILE A 707 -12.23 35.96 35.50
C ILE A 707 -13.67 35.89 34.98
N ALA A 708 -14.63 35.95 35.90
CA ALA A 708 -16.04 35.99 35.51
C ALA A 708 -16.34 37.23 34.66
N ALA A 709 -16.74 37.03 33.41
CA ALA A 709 -17.08 38.10 32.49
C ALA A 709 -18.39 38.75 32.91
N ALA A 710 -18.51 40.07 32.77
CA ALA A 710 -19.79 40.75 33.03
C ALA A 710 -20.82 40.34 31.96
N PHE A 711 -22.08 40.19 32.37
CA PHE A 711 -23.16 39.90 31.42
C PHE A 711 -23.22 40.98 30.33
N GLY A 712 -23.29 40.56 29.06
CA GLY A 712 -23.32 41.47 27.91
C GLY A 712 -21.97 42.10 27.53
N THR A 713 -20.85 41.66 28.15
CA THR A 713 -19.51 42.06 27.68
C THR A 713 -18.92 41.01 26.73
N PRO A 714 -18.29 41.43 25.62
CA PRO A 714 -17.58 40.51 24.74
C PRO A 714 -16.44 39.81 25.48
N VAL A 715 -16.28 38.51 25.23
CA VAL A 715 -15.12 37.71 25.63
C VAL A 715 -14.23 37.46 24.41
N VAL A 716 -12.93 37.41 24.64
CA VAL A 716 -11.95 37.07 23.61
C VAL A 716 -11.49 35.64 23.85
N ILE A 717 -11.81 34.77 22.90
CA ILE A 717 -11.31 33.40 22.83
C ILE A 717 -10.08 33.42 21.93
N LYS A 718 -8.97 32.86 22.40
CA LYS A 718 -7.72 32.85 21.63
C LYS A 718 -6.93 31.57 21.85
N GLY A 719 -6.12 31.21 20.87
CA GLY A 719 -5.37 29.96 20.90
C GLY A 719 -4.43 29.83 19.73
N THR A 720 -3.91 28.62 19.53
CA THR A 720 -3.00 28.30 18.43
C THR A 720 -3.31 26.96 17.80
N VAL A 721 -2.86 26.74 16.56
CA VAL A 721 -2.75 25.41 15.95
C VAL A 721 -1.32 25.22 15.45
N MET A 722 -0.64 24.20 15.99
CA MET A 722 0.79 23.94 15.73
C MET A 722 0.98 22.55 15.12
N ASP A 723 1.97 22.44 14.24
CA ASP A 723 2.51 21.18 13.75
C ASP A 723 3.38 20.55 14.85
N ILE A 724 3.15 19.25 15.11
CA ILE A 724 3.92 18.45 16.08
C ILE A 724 4.54 17.21 15.42
N SER A 725 4.72 17.24 14.11
CA SER A 725 5.47 16.23 13.35
C SER A 725 6.92 16.17 13.84
N SER A 726 7.56 15.01 13.75
CA SER A 726 8.91 14.79 14.33
C SER A 726 9.94 15.79 13.81
N GLY A 727 9.85 16.16 12.53
CA GLY A 727 10.70 17.14 11.86
C GLY A 727 10.71 18.51 12.54
N THR A 728 9.60 18.93 13.14
CA THR A 728 9.51 20.21 13.86
C THR A 728 10.41 20.28 15.10
N THR A 729 10.80 19.12 15.63
CA THR A 729 11.65 18.99 16.82
C THR A 729 13.14 18.78 16.50
N GLN A 730 13.49 18.70 15.20
CA GLN A 730 14.88 18.60 14.77
C GLN A 730 15.66 19.86 15.14
N ASN A 731 16.98 19.71 15.33
CA ASN A 731 17.82 20.76 15.91
C ASN A 731 17.71 22.12 15.19
N GLU A 732 17.64 22.14 13.86
CA GLU A 732 17.46 23.39 13.11
C GLU A 732 16.07 23.99 13.31
N GLN A 733 15.02 23.19 13.12
CA GLN A 733 13.63 23.63 13.22
C GLN A 733 13.31 24.12 14.63
N ALA A 734 13.71 23.38 15.67
CA ALA A 734 13.57 23.79 17.07
C ALA A 734 14.31 25.10 17.39
N ALA A 735 15.48 25.34 16.77
CA ALA A 735 16.24 26.57 16.96
C ALA A 735 15.64 27.78 16.21
N ARG A 736 15.11 27.57 15.00
CA ARG A 736 14.50 28.63 14.16
C ARG A 736 13.09 28.98 14.60
N PHE A 737 12.37 28.01 15.17
CA PHE A 737 10.98 28.12 15.62
C PHE A 737 10.89 27.78 17.12
N PRO A 738 11.40 28.63 18.02
CA PRO A 738 11.46 28.35 19.47
C PRO A 738 10.09 28.21 20.14
N HIS A 739 9.00 28.55 19.44
CA HIS A 739 7.62 28.41 19.89
C HIS A 739 6.86 27.32 19.14
N GLY A 740 7.56 26.45 18.39
CA GLY A 740 6.98 25.44 17.51
C GLY A 740 6.70 25.97 16.11
N VAL A 741 6.45 25.05 15.18
CA VAL A 741 6.11 25.35 13.79
C VAL A 741 4.59 25.44 13.65
N PRO A 742 4.02 26.57 13.21
CA PRO A 742 2.59 26.68 12.94
C PRO A 742 2.07 25.71 11.88
N ALA A 743 0.85 25.20 12.08
CA ALA A 743 0.13 24.48 11.04
C ALA A 743 -0.40 25.47 9.99
N MET A 744 -0.20 25.18 8.71
CA MET A 744 -0.62 26.04 7.58
C MET A 744 -1.60 25.32 6.66
N SER A 745 -2.39 26.08 5.91
CA SER A 745 -3.30 25.52 4.91
C SER A 745 -2.57 24.73 3.82
N ASP A 746 -3.27 23.79 3.19
CA ASP A 746 -2.71 22.99 2.09
C ASP A 746 -2.27 23.88 0.90
N ALA A 747 -2.94 25.03 0.69
CA ALA A 747 -2.59 26.00 -0.35
C ALA A 747 -1.23 26.68 -0.12
N SER A 748 -0.79 26.83 1.13
CA SER A 748 0.52 27.40 1.47
C SER A 748 1.60 26.34 1.73
N MET A 749 1.27 25.05 1.61
CA MET A 749 2.14 23.96 2.08
C MET A 749 3.52 23.96 1.44
N LYS A 750 3.59 24.14 0.11
CA LYS A 750 4.85 24.16 -0.65
C LYS A 750 5.81 25.22 -0.12
N ASP A 751 5.36 26.47 -0.07
CA ASP A 751 6.21 27.61 0.29
C ASP A 751 6.51 27.62 1.78
N TRP A 752 5.56 27.17 2.61
CA TRP A 752 5.75 27.02 4.05
C TRP A 752 6.81 25.96 4.38
N MET A 753 6.73 24.78 3.76
CA MET A 753 7.73 23.73 3.92
C MET A 753 9.10 24.15 3.36
N GLY A 754 9.12 24.91 2.26
CA GLY A 754 10.33 25.54 1.74
C GLY A 754 10.98 26.51 2.73
N TYR A 755 10.18 27.31 3.44
CA TYR A 755 10.68 28.17 4.51
C TYR A 755 11.23 27.36 5.69
N VAL A 756 10.47 26.39 6.19
CA VAL A 756 10.81 25.62 7.40
C VAL A 756 12.03 24.72 7.19
N TYR A 757 12.11 24.00 6.08
CA TYR A 757 13.12 22.95 5.87
C TYR A 757 14.18 23.29 4.81
N GLN A 758 13.90 24.22 3.89
CA GLN A 758 14.78 24.48 2.73
C GLN A 758 15.39 25.88 2.74
N GLN A 759 15.29 26.57 3.89
CA GLN A 759 15.86 27.90 4.12
C GLN A 759 15.44 28.95 3.07
N GLN A 760 14.27 28.76 2.46
CA GLN A 760 13.69 29.76 1.55
C GLN A 760 13.27 31.00 2.34
N PRO A 761 13.03 32.16 1.68
CA PRO A 761 12.47 33.33 2.35
C PRO A 761 11.10 33.04 2.99
N LEU A 762 10.76 33.75 4.06
CA LEU A 762 9.40 33.70 4.64
C LEU A 762 8.39 34.12 3.56
N PRO A 763 7.37 33.30 3.23
CA PRO A 763 6.42 33.66 2.19
C PRO A 763 5.56 34.84 2.66
N ALA A 764 5.25 35.77 1.75
CA ALA A 764 4.51 36.99 2.08
C ALA A 764 3.03 36.70 2.40
N ASP A 765 2.45 35.69 1.74
CA ASP A 765 1.02 35.38 1.75
C ASP A 765 0.76 33.95 2.29
N VAL A 766 1.26 33.65 3.50
CA VAL A 766 0.94 32.38 4.16
C VAL A 766 -0.47 32.40 4.76
N LEU A 767 -1.27 31.38 4.46
CA LEU A 767 -2.59 31.18 5.02
C LEU A 767 -2.53 30.07 6.07
N GLY A 768 -2.95 30.40 7.29
CA GLY A 768 -3.11 29.43 8.37
C GLY A 768 -4.33 28.51 8.17
N VAL A 769 -4.66 27.73 9.20
CA VAL A 769 -5.76 26.76 9.17
C VAL A 769 -7.03 27.34 9.79
N SER A 770 -8.19 26.81 9.38
CA SER A 770 -9.48 27.18 9.95
C SER A 770 -9.77 26.43 11.25
N VAL A 771 -10.23 27.16 12.26
CA VAL A 771 -10.61 26.66 13.58
C VAL A 771 -12.07 26.98 13.83
N THR A 772 -12.87 25.97 14.13
CA THR A 772 -14.27 26.12 14.54
C THR A 772 -14.32 26.26 16.06
N LEU A 773 -15.04 27.27 16.54
CA LEU A 773 -15.28 27.52 17.95
C LEU A 773 -16.72 27.13 18.29
N SER A 774 -16.88 26.21 19.23
CA SER A 774 -18.18 25.76 19.73
C SER A 774 -18.25 25.95 21.24
N VAL A 775 -19.46 26.11 21.77
CA VAL A 775 -19.68 26.28 23.22
C VAL A 775 -20.73 25.34 23.75
N LEU A 776 -20.51 24.84 24.96
CA LEU A 776 -21.51 24.21 25.81
C LEU A 776 -21.92 25.19 26.90
N ASP A 777 -23.16 25.66 26.84
CA ASP A 777 -23.70 26.68 27.75
C ASP A 777 -24.17 26.12 29.10
N SER A 778 -24.61 27.01 29.99
CA SER A 778 -25.10 26.65 31.34
C SER A 778 -26.43 25.88 31.34
N ASN A 779 -27.11 25.78 30.19
CA ASN A 779 -28.34 25.05 29.97
C ASN A 779 -28.12 23.71 29.25
N ASN A 780 -26.86 23.28 29.05
CA ASN A 780 -26.45 22.10 28.28
C ASN A 780 -26.76 22.18 26.77
N ASN A 781 -26.85 23.37 26.18
CA ASN A 781 -26.92 23.53 24.73
C ASN A 781 -25.50 23.57 24.14
N TYR A 782 -25.27 22.76 23.10
CA TYR A 782 -24.02 22.77 22.31
C TYR A 782 -24.28 23.43 20.96
N TYR A 783 -23.51 24.48 20.63
CA TYR A 783 -23.64 25.18 19.35
C TYR A 783 -22.34 25.90 18.94
N ASP A 784 -22.20 26.14 17.64
CA ASP A 784 -21.06 26.86 17.08
C ASP A 784 -21.23 28.38 17.28
N VAL A 785 -20.16 29.04 17.74
CA VAL A 785 -20.13 30.50 17.89
C VAL A 785 -19.43 31.19 16.73
N GLY A 786 -18.55 30.49 16.01
CA GLY A 786 -17.94 30.99 14.78
C GLY A 786 -16.73 30.18 14.30
N THR A 787 -16.18 30.57 13.15
CA THR A 787 -14.95 30.00 12.58
C THR A 787 -13.93 31.12 12.38
N VAL A 788 -12.67 30.86 12.71
CA VAL A 788 -11.55 31.79 12.59
C VAL A 788 -10.35 31.11 11.93
N THR A 789 -9.59 31.82 11.11
CA THR A 789 -8.36 31.30 10.50
C THR A 789 -7.15 31.74 11.31
N THR A 790 -6.18 30.84 11.52
CA THR A 790 -4.94 31.18 12.21
C THR A 790 -4.06 32.11 11.36
N ASP A 791 -3.24 32.92 12.02
CA ASP A 791 -2.22 33.74 11.37
C ASP A 791 -0.94 32.94 11.05
N ALA A 792 0.10 33.62 10.56
CA ALA A 792 1.39 33.04 10.22
C ALA A 792 2.15 32.43 11.43
N ASN A 793 1.75 32.74 12.66
CA ASN A 793 2.29 32.16 13.89
C ASN A 793 1.37 31.03 14.43
N GLY A 794 0.36 30.63 13.66
CA GLY A 794 -0.62 29.64 14.07
C GLY A 794 -1.61 30.20 15.09
N PHE A 795 -1.62 31.50 15.37
CA PHE A 795 -2.44 32.12 16.40
C PHE A 795 -3.81 32.53 15.86
N PHE A 796 -4.86 32.34 16.65
CA PHE A 796 -6.21 32.83 16.36
C PHE A 796 -6.79 33.61 17.54
N SER A 797 -7.69 34.54 17.24
CA SER A 797 -8.45 35.30 18.23
C SER A 797 -9.86 35.58 17.70
N TYR A 798 -10.86 35.35 18.53
CA TYR A 798 -12.28 35.53 18.20
C TYR A 798 -13.00 36.26 19.33
N GLU A 799 -13.69 37.34 19.00
CA GLU A 799 -14.51 38.11 19.94
C GLU A 799 -15.96 37.63 19.86
N TRP A 800 -16.53 37.25 21.00
CA TRP A 800 -17.89 36.70 21.10
C TRP A 800 -18.60 37.26 22.33
N THR A 801 -19.89 37.56 22.23
CA THR A 801 -20.70 38.03 23.38
C THR A 801 -21.68 36.94 23.82
N PRO A 802 -21.53 36.36 25.03
CA PRO A 802 -22.47 35.37 25.54
C PRO A 802 -23.85 35.98 25.84
N GLU A 803 -24.91 35.29 25.43
CA GLU A 803 -26.29 35.78 25.57
C GLU A 803 -26.95 35.39 26.89
N ILE A 804 -26.36 34.45 27.64
CA ILE A 804 -26.87 33.98 28.94
C ILE A 804 -25.78 34.01 30.02
N PRO A 805 -26.15 34.15 31.30
CA PRO A 805 -25.21 34.02 32.40
C PRO A 805 -24.89 32.53 32.72
N GLY A 806 -23.82 32.30 33.47
CA GLY A 806 -23.41 30.98 33.93
C GLY A 806 -22.11 30.47 33.30
N LYS A 807 -21.81 29.19 33.52
CA LYS A 807 -20.59 28.54 33.01
C LYS A 807 -20.73 28.27 31.51
N PHE A 808 -19.67 28.54 30.75
CA PHE A 808 -19.50 28.09 29.38
C PHE A 808 -18.24 27.23 29.30
N THR A 809 -18.34 26.12 28.55
CA THR A 809 -17.17 25.35 28.10
C THR A 809 -16.97 25.66 26.62
N VAL A 810 -15.78 26.08 26.23
CA VAL A 810 -15.41 26.46 24.86
C VAL A 810 -14.55 25.35 24.29
N PHE A 811 -14.88 24.91 23.08
CA PHE A 811 -14.11 23.98 22.27
C PHE A 811 -13.54 24.71 21.06
N ALA A 812 -12.25 24.56 20.81
CA ALA A 812 -11.61 24.98 19.57
C ALA A 812 -11.19 23.73 18.80
N THR A 813 -11.74 23.54 17.61
CA THR A 813 -11.55 22.34 16.79
C THR A 813 -10.92 22.72 15.46
N PHE A 814 -9.78 22.10 15.16
CA PHE A 814 -9.23 22.02 13.81
C PHE A 814 -9.60 20.65 13.24
N GLU A 815 -10.40 20.63 12.17
CA GLU A 815 -10.92 19.42 11.53
C GLU A 815 -9.86 18.62 10.74
N GLY A 816 -8.64 19.15 10.64
CA GLY A 816 -7.57 18.59 9.82
C GLY A 816 -7.56 19.13 8.39
N SER A 817 -6.52 18.77 7.65
CA SER A 817 -6.34 19.03 6.21
C SER A 817 -5.64 17.84 5.55
N ASN A 818 -5.29 17.91 4.26
CA ASN A 818 -4.44 16.88 3.66
C ASN A 818 -3.04 16.84 4.31
N GLY A 819 -2.54 18.02 4.73
CA GLY A 819 -1.30 18.18 5.49
C GLY A 819 -1.34 17.67 6.92
N TYR A 820 -2.44 17.86 7.65
CA TYR A 820 -2.49 17.63 9.09
C TYR A 820 -3.70 16.84 9.56
N TRP A 821 -3.52 16.01 10.60
CA TRP A 821 -4.61 15.36 11.32
C TRP A 821 -5.36 16.36 12.21
N PRO A 822 -6.66 16.13 12.49
CA PRO A 822 -7.45 17.00 13.35
C PRO A 822 -6.90 17.10 14.77
N SER A 823 -7.20 18.21 15.44
CA SER A 823 -6.93 18.39 16.86
C SER A 823 -7.96 19.30 17.51
N GLN A 824 -8.17 19.14 18.82
CA GLN A 824 -9.12 19.94 19.59
C GLN A 824 -8.53 20.32 20.95
N ALA A 825 -8.92 21.48 21.46
CA ALA A 825 -8.71 21.85 22.85
C ALA A 825 -9.98 22.45 23.47
N GLU A 826 -10.10 22.34 24.79
CA GLU A 826 -11.20 22.92 25.56
C GLU A 826 -10.71 23.87 26.65
N THR A 827 -11.54 24.85 26.98
CA THR A 827 -11.37 25.74 28.14
C THR A 827 -12.74 26.09 28.71
N ALA A 828 -12.81 26.78 29.85
CA ALA A 828 -14.07 27.19 30.44
C ALA A 828 -13.96 28.58 31.07
N PHE A 829 -15.06 29.32 31.02
CA PHE A 829 -15.20 30.60 31.71
C PHE A 829 -16.61 30.74 32.27
N THR A 830 -16.86 31.78 33.07
CA THR A 830 -18.18 32.04 33.66
C THR A 830 -18.63 33.45 33.34
N VAL A 831 -19.90 33.63 33.02
CA VAL A 831 -20.55 34.93 32.85
C VAL A 831 -21.37 35.24 34.10
N MET A 832 -21.15 36.41 34.69
CA MET A 832 -21.88 36.89 35.86
C MET A 832 -23.37 37.05 35.55
N GLN A 833 -24.23 37.06 36.57
CA GLN A 833 -25.65 37.35 36.37
C GLN A 833 -25.85 38.76 35.80
N ALA A 834 -26.90 38.92 35.00
CA ALA A 834 -27.33 40.24 34.54
C ALA A 834 -27.64 41.14 35.76
N PRO A 835 -27.24 42.42 35.75
CA PRO A 835 -27.60 43.34 36.82
C PRO A 835 -29.13 43.40 36.96
N GLU A 836 -29.63 43.26 38.20
CA GLU A 836 -31.05 43.48 38.48
C GLU A 836 -31.45 44.88 38.00
N VAL A 837 -32.56 44.97 37.27
CA VAL A 837 -33.11 46.26 36.85
C VAL A 837 -33.48 47.04 38.11
N THR A 838 -32.65 48.01 38.49
CA THR A 838 -33.01 48.97 39.53
C THR A 838 -34.34 49.62 39.12
N ALA A 839 -35.38 49.42 39.93
CA ALA A 839 -36.68 50.07 39.71
C ALA A 839 -36.46 51.58 39.55
N GLU A 840 -37.10 52.17 38.53
CA GLU A 840 -37.05 53.60 38.27
C GLU A 840 -37.38 54.36 39.57
N PRO A 841 -36.59 55.37 39.98
CA PRO A 841 -36.86 56.10 41.20
C PRO A 841 -38.29 56.65 41.14
N THR A 842 -39.10 56.29 42.12
CA THR A 842 -40.46 56.84 42.24
C THR A 842 -40.33 58.37 42.24
N PRO A 843 -41.03 59.09 41.35
CA PRO A 843 -40.85 60.53 41.23
C PRO A 843 -41.05 61.19 42.60
N MET A 844 -40.02 61.89 43.06
CA MET A 844 -40.06 62.60 44.33
C MET A 844 -41.21 63.61 44.29
N PRO A 845 -42.10 63.68 45.30
CA PRO A 845 -43.15 64.68 45.32
C PRO A 845 -42.51 66.08 45.25
N ALA A 846 -43.04 66.92 44.37
CA ALA A 846 -42.53 68.29 44.14
C ALA A 846 -42.36 69.03 45.48
N SER A 847 -41.20 69.64 45.68
CA SER A 847 -40.90 70.33 46.93
C SER A 847 -41.73 71.61 47.05
N ALA A 848 -42.16 71.94 48.26
CA ALA A 848 -42.89 73.19 48.54
C ALA A 848 -42.10 74.45 48.13
N ALA A 849 -40.79 74.36 47.91
CA ALA A 849 -39.99 75.48 47.43
C ALA A 849 -40.43 75.90 46.00
N ASP A 850 -40.80 74.98 45.14
CA ASP A 850 -41.17 75.27 43.74
C ASP A 850 -42.57 75.92 43.62
N LEU A 851 -43.44 75.74 44.63
CA LEU A 851 -44.76 76.37 44.67
C LEU A 851 -44.72 77.83 45.16
N TYR A 852 -43.73 78.22 45.96
CA TYR A 852 -43.70 79.52 46.65
C TYR A 852 -42.58 80.48 46.20
N PHE A 853 -41.53 80.00 45.52
CA PHE A 853 -40.41 80.87 45.10
C PHE A 853 -40.77 81.84 43.97
N LEU A 854 -41.57 81.39 43.00
CA LEU A 854 -41.99 82.21 41.86
C LEU A 854 -42.99 83.34 42.23
N PRO A 855 -44.02 83.12 43.07
CA PRO A 855 -44.88 84.22 43.51
C PRO A 855 -44.19 85.20 44.48
N MET A 856 -43.26 84.75 45.34
CA MET A 856 -42.51 85.65 46.23
C MET A 856 -41.55 86.59 45.49
N SER A 857 -40.88 86.10 44.44
CA SER A 857 -39.96 86.91 43.64
C SER A 857 -40.70 87.99 42.84
N ILE A 858 -41.89 87.69 42.33
CA ILE A 858 -42.77 88.68 41.67
C ILE A 858 -43.27 89.73 42.67
N ALA A 859 -43.72 89.33 43.87
CA ALA A 859 -44.20 90.26 44.90
C ALA A 859 -43.09 91.21 45.41
N THR A 860 -41.87 90.72 45.55
CA THR A 860 -40.71 91.52 46.00
C THR A 860 -40.29 92.55 44.95
N MET A 861 -40.37 92.20 43.67
CA MET A 861 -40.03 93.11 42.57
C MET A 861 -41.05 94.25 42.43
N VAL A 862 -42.35 93.98 42.65
CA VAL A 862 -43.41 95.00 42.67
C VAL A 862 -43.24 95.95 43.86
N ALA A 863 -42.83 95.46 45.03
CA ALA A 863 -42.57 96.28 46.22
C ALA A 863 -41.38 97.25 46.02
N ILE A 864 -40.31 96.80 45.36
CA ILE A 864 -39.13 97.65 45.07
C ILE A 864 -39.48 98.76 44.06
N ILE A 865 -40.31 98.46 43.06
CA ILE A 865 -40.79 99.46 42.09
C ILE A 865 -41.70 100.49 42.79
N ALA A 866 -42.59 100.07 43.70
CA ALA A 866 -43.44 100.98 44.47
C ALA A 866 -42.62 101.90 45.38
N ILE A 867 -41.58 101.39 46.07
CA ILE A 867 -40.68 102.19 46.92
C ILE A 867 -39.84 103.16 46.07
N GLY A 868 -39.38 102.74 44.88
CA GLY A 868 -38.70 103.60 43.93
C GLY A 868 -39.56 104.76 43.43
N ILE A 869 -40.85 104.52 43.17
CA ILE A 869 -41.80 105.57 42.75
C ILE A 869 -42.10 106.54 43.91
N VAL A 870 -42.21 106.05 45.15
CA VAL A 870 -42.41 106.90 46.34
C VAL A 870 -41.18 107.77 46.62
N LEU A 871 -39.97 107.24 46.48
CA LEU A 871 -38.72 108.02 46.62
C LEU A 871 -38.55 109.10 45.53
N ILE A 872 -38.95 108.80 44.29
CA ILE A 872 -38.94 109.77 43.19
C ILE A 872 -39.99 110.87 43.41
N LEU A 873 -41.14 110.57 44.02
CA LEU A 873 -42.16 111.56 44.37
C LEU A 873 -41.76 112.42 45.58
N MET A 874 -40.94 111.91 46.50
CA MET A 874 -40.42 112.69 47.65
C MET A 874 -39.30 113.68 47.29
N LEU A 875 -38.59 113.48 46.17
CA LEU A 875 -37.51 114.38 45.70
C LEU A 875 -38.01 115.58 44.86
N ARG A 876 -39.32 115.83 44.77
CA ARG A 876 -39.90 116.92 43.94
C ARG A 876 -40.62 118.03 44.70
N LYS A 877 -40.36 118.22 46.00
CA LYS A 877 -40.73 119.42 46.75
C LYS A 877 -39.64 119.85 47.74
N SER A 878 -38.71 120.64 47.22
CA SER A 878 -38.00 121.73 47.91
C SER A 878 -37.11 122.42 46.89
#